data_AF-A0A954H1U3-F1
#
_entry.id   AF-A0A954H1U3-F1
#
_cell.length_a   1.000
_cell.length_b   1.000
_cell.length_c   1.000
_cell.angle_alpha   90.00
_cell.angle_beta   90.00
_cell.angle_gamma   90.00
#
_symmetry.space_group_name_H-M   'P 1'
#
loop_
_entity.id
_entity.type
_entity.pdbx_description
1 polymer ?
#
loop_
_entity_poly.entity_id
_entity_poly.type
_entity_poly.pdbx_seq_one_letter_code
_entity_poly.pdbx_strand_id
1 'polypeptide(L)'
;MRWKSLFVFGLILSNAAFAASHANAQAVEDNRQKEEFFETHVRPLLLDRCIECHGPKKQEGELRLDQRQQVLQAIVSDVKLIDLESVTQSRLLQVIQHAEDDVQMPPSSKLPDESIAVLTRWISEGAFWPETANLEADAIQRAEQWRQHWAFQPPVMPDLSQIPDAMNPVDYFVTSKLSEKQLHPSPGADIRTLVRRLSYALTGLPPALGDYDAAEKAAGDKKAWINQYTDQLLASPHYGERWARYWMDIARYSDTRGYVFTADREYPEAWKFREWVIRSLNADMPYDEFLKRQIAADQMPGSDDGNQLAAMGYLTLGRRFLNNKHDIIDDRIDVTIRGMQGLTIGCARCHDHKFDPIPAADYYSLYGVFDSSDEPGNEPSTLRLVDREKPVEPVIFLRGQPGNRGDRVPRRFLSALAGDAPSFSVGSGRMELAEAIASTDNPLTARVAVNRIWMHLFGRGLVDSPSDFGVRTDPPSHPELLDYLSVQFMQNNWSNKSIIRQIVTSETFLRSSDPRPDALSVDPENRLLCRMNRRRLDFEAHRDSMLMVAGRLDETIGGTSVDITAADVPPRRTVYARIDRQNLPGVFRTFDLANPDTHAPQRFETTVPQQALFQWNNSFVMQQAEAAARRTESSGDHGGNNEQRIQQLFLTILQRPATQTEATDAKAFLDGFASEQASADERSGWSYGWGDLDEGTNVVTSFARFQHYEKGRWQGSNQFPDPTLGHLTLNKGGGHTGNDIHHSVIRRWKTDTSCRVTVRSQLGHPAAQGDGVRGRLIVSDGRLLGDAVVHNSSASIDVPSVELQAGQWIDFVADCRASSAFDSFNWTIQLVPSVNGNVIRTWNSEQDFGREQSQPLLDAWSQLAQTLMLTNEFVFVD
;
A
#
# COMPACT_ATOMS: atom_id res chain seq x y z
N MET A 1 60.00 46.87 -1.99
CA MET A 1 60.30 45.56 -1.35
C MET A 1 59.42 45.20 -0.14
N ARG A 2 58.62 46.11 0.45
CA ARG A 2 57.83 45.81 1.68
C ARG A 2 56.41 45.25 1.50
N TRP A 3 55.90 45.10 0.27
CA TRP A 3 54.53 44.58 0.04
C TRP A 3 54.48 43.07 -0.30
N LYS A 4 55.58 42.47 -0.78
CA LYS A 4 55.62 41.03 -1.07
C LYS A 4 55.68 40.15 0.19
N SER A 5 56.21 40.67 1.30
CA SER A 5 56.35 39.90 2.55
C SER A 5 55.05 39.76 3.35
N LEU A 6 54.12 40.73 3.24
CA LEU A 6 52.81 40.68 3.93
C LEU A 6 51.82 39.71 3.28
N PHE A 7 51.86 39.58 1.95
CA PHE A 7 51.00 38.63 1.22
C PHE A 7 51.42 37.17 1.43
N VAL A 8 52.73 36.91 1.52
CA VAL A 8 53.27 35.57 1.79
C VAL A 8 52.98 35.13 3.23
N PHE A 9 53.03 36.05 4.21
CA PHE A 9 52.68 35.72 5.60
C PHE A 9 51.18 35.45 5.80
N GLY A 10 50.29 36.16 5.09
CA GLY A 10 48.84 35.93 5.14
C GLY A 10 48.42 34.58 4.54
N LEU A 11 49.05 34.15 3.43
CA LEU A 11 48.81 32.85 2.79
C LEU A 11 49.33 31.66 3.61
N ILE A 12 50.41 31.84 4.37
CA ILE A 12 50.94 30.80 5.27
C ILE A 12 50.04 30.62 6.50
N LEU A 13 49.51 31.73 7.06
CA LEU A 13 48.56 31.68 8.19
C LEU A 13 47.20 31.11 7.80
N SER A 14 46.69 31.40 6.59
CA SER A 14 45.42 30.83 6.10
C SER A 14 45.53 29.32 5.80
N ASN A 15 46.65 28.87 5.22
CA ASN A 15 46.90 27.45 4.96
C ASN A 15 47.13 26.64 6.25
N ALA A 16 47.76 27.23 7.27
CA ALA A 16 47.90 26.60 8.59
C ALA A 16 46.55 26.47 9.31
N ALA A 17 45.67 27.47 9.21
CA ALA A 17 44.34 27.42 9.79
C ALA A 17 43.42 26.41 9.07
N PHE A 18 43.49 26.31 7.74
CA PHE A 18 42.73 25.34 6.95
C PHE A 18 43.21 23.89 7.16
N ALA A 19 44.52 23.68 7.32
CA ALA A 19 45.09 22.38 7.63
C ALA A 19 44.72 21.93 9.06
N ALA A 20 44.73 22.86 10.03
CA ALA A 20 44.29 22.60 11.39
C ALA A 20 42.78 22.29 11.46
N SER A 21 41.94 22.98 10.68
CA SER A 21 40.50 22.70 10.63
C SER A 21 40.16 21.36 9.97
N HIS A 22 40.89 20.97 8.91
CA HIS A 22 40.73 19.67 8.27
C HIS A 22 41.24 18.52 9.15
N ALA A 23 42.37 18.69 9.83
CA ALA A 23 42.87 17.69 10.77
C ALA A 23 41.90 17.49 11.94
N ASN A 24 41.28 18.56 12.43
CA ASN A 24 40.28 18.48 13.49
C ASN A 24 38.98 17.83 13.00
N ALA A 25 38.50 18.15 11.80
CA ALA A 25 37.32 17.50 11.21
C ALA A 25 37.54 16.00 10.95
N GLN A 26 38.72 15.61 10.49
CA GLN A 26 39.08 14.21 10.27
C GLN A 26 39.19 13.43 11.60
N ALA A 27 39.73 14.05 12.64
CA ALA A 27 39.81 13.44 13.98
C ALA A 27 38.42 13.27 14.62
N VAL A 28 37.51 14.23 14.40
CA VAL A 28 36.10 14.13 14.84
C VAL A 28 35.38 12.99 14.13
N GLU A 29 35.57 12.86 12.81
CA GLU A 29 34.97 11.77 12.03
C GLU A 29 35.53 10.39 12.40
N ASP A 30 36.84 10.28 12.61
CA ASP A 30 37.50 9.04 13.06
C ASP A 30 37.02 8.61 14.45
N ASN A 31 36.90 9.56 15.39
CA ASN A 31 36.33 9.28 16.71
C ASN A 31 34.85 8.86 16.63
N ARG A 32 34.05 9.47 15.74
CA ARG A 32 32.65 9.08 15.52
C ARG A 32 32.53 7.65 15.00
N GLN A 33 33.39 7.25 14.07
CA GLN A 33 33.40 5.89 13.52
C GLN A 33 33.83 4.85 14.57
N LYS A 34 34.82 5.19 15.40
CA LYS A 34 35.25 4.34 16.53
C LYS A 34 34.18 4.23 17.62
N GLU A 35 33.46 5.31 17.90
CA GLU A 35 32.31 5.33 18.81
C GLU A 35 31.18 4.45 18.27
N GLU A 36 30.80 4.63 17.00
CA GLU A 36 29.78 3.80 16.36
C GLU A 36 30.16 2.32 16.40
N PHE A 37 31.41 1.98 16.07
CA PHE A 37 31.90 0.60 16.14
C PHE A 37 31.84 0.03 17.56
N PHE A 38 32.24 0.81 18.57
CA PHE A 38 32.13 0.40 19.97
C PHE A 38 30.68 0.16 20.38
N GLU A 39 29.77 1.09 20.09
CA GLU A 39 28.35 1.01 20.47
C GLU A 39 27.61 -0.14 19.77
N THR A 40 27.95 -0.40 18.50
CA THR A 40 27.23 -1.39 17.67
C THR A 40 27.80 -2.80 17.77
N HIS A 41 29.09 -2.96 18.03
CA HIS A 41 29.76 -4.28 18.01
C HIS A 41 30.40 -4.67 19.35
N VAL A 42 31.09 -3.75 20.03
CA VAL A 42 31.88 -4.08 21.23
C VAL A 42 31.03 -4.09 22.50
N ARG A 43 30.25 -3.03 22.74
CA ARG A 43 29.40 -2.89 23.93
C ARG A 43 28.40 -4.05 24.07
N PRO A 44 27.70 -4.50 23.01
CA PRO A 44 26.82 -5.66 23.11
C PRO A 44 27.57 -6.93 23.51
N LEU A 45 28.79 -7.14 23.02
CA LEU A 45 29.61 -8.31 23.37
C LEU A 45 30.06 -8.30 24.83
N LEU A 46 30.53 -7.15 25.34
CA LEU A 46 30.92 -7.02 26.74
C LEU A 46 29.72 -7.25 27.68
N LEU A 47 28.56 -6.70 27.34
CA LEU A 47 27.33 -6.92 28.11
C LEU A 47 26.86 -8.38 28.08
N ASP A 48 26.95 -9.05 26.93
CA ASP A 48 26.44 -10.41 26.74
C ASP A 48 27.37 -11.49 27.30
N ARG A 49 28.69 -11.27 27.29
CA ARG A 49 29.68 -12.33 27.52
C ARG A 49 30.63 -12.08 28.67
N CYS A 50 30.70 -10.85 29.20
CA CYS A 50 31.76 -10.45 30.12
C CYS A 50 31.23 -9.87 31.44
N ILE A 51 30.21 -9.00 31.38
CA ILE A 51 29.78 -8.19 32.54
C ILE A 51 29.03 -9.00 33.60
N GLU A 52 28.42 -10.13 33.26
CA GLU A 52 27.76 -10.99 34.26
C GLU A 52 28.73 -11.47 35.35
N CYS A 53 29.97 -11.79 34.98
CA CYS A 53 31.03 -12.23 35.89
C CYS A 53 32.05 -11.15 36.27
N HIS A 54 32.20 -10.12 35.43
CA HIS A 54 33.18 -9.03 35.61
C HIS A 54 32.52 -7.65 35.61
N GLY A 55 31.42 -7.51 36.34
CA GLY A 55 30.60 -6.29 36.45
C GLY A 55 30.40 -5.85 37.91
N PRO A 56 29.45 -4.95 38.19
CA PRO A 56 29.27 -4.42 39.55
C PRO A 56 28.79 -5.46 40.56
N LYS A 57 27.96 -6.42 40.11
CA LYS A 57 27.36 -7.47 40.97
C LYS A 57 28.34 -8.62 41.26
N LYS A 58 29.26 -8.91 40.35
CA LYS A 58 30.23 -10.01 40.44
C LYS A 58 31.53 -9.58 39.78
N GLN A 59 32.65 -9.70 40.49
CA GLN A 59 33.96 -9.19 40.09
C GLN A 59 34.97 -10.34 40.11
N GLU A 60 34.75 -11.36 39.29
CA GLU A 60 35.70 -12.47 39.18
C GLU A 60 37.06 -11.95 38.70
N GLY A 61 38.13 -12.40 39.37
CA GLY A 61 39.48 -11.89 39.12
C GLY A 61 39.68 -10.41 39.46
N GLU A 62 38.80 -9.81 40.27
CA GLU A 62 38.83 -8.38 40.63
C GLU A 62 38.69 -7.43 39.41
N LEU A 63 38.09 -7.92 38.32
CA LEU A 63 37.94 -7.17 37.08
C LEU A 63 36.57 -6.50 36.95
N ARG A 64 36.57 -5.28 36.40
CA ARG A 64 35.39 -4.52 35.99
C ARG A 64 35.45 -4.19 34.50
N LEU A 65 34.85 -5.05 33.69
CA LEU A 65 34.79 -4.92 32.23
C LEU A 65 33.68 -3.97 31.75
N ASP A 66 32.98 -3.32 32.68
CA ASP A 66 32.01 -2.24 32.45
C ASP A 66 32.61 -0.84 32.66
N GLN A 67 33.87 -0.73 33.07
CA GLN A 67 34.55 0.54 33.33
C GLN A 67 35.85 0.68 32.54
N ARG A 68 35.87 1.59 31.55
CA ARG A 68 37.03 1.83 30.68
C ARG A 68 38.35 1.97 31.44
N GLN A 69 38.38 2.83 32.46
CA GLN A 69 39.60 3.12 33.19
C GLN A 69 40.13 1.89 33.93
N GLN A 70 39.24 1.06 34.48
CA GLN A 70 39.64 -0.19 35.12
C GLN A 70 40.13 -1.21 34.09
N VAL A 71 39.48 -1.30 32.93
CA VAL A 71 39.91 -2.19 31.85
C VAL A 71 41.32 -1.84 31.35
N LEU A 72 41.63 -0.55 31.18
CA LEU A 72 42.93 -0.09 30.68
C LEU A 72 44.05 -0.16 31.73
N GLN A 73 43.71 -0.14 33.03
CA GLN A 73 44.68 -0.18 34.13
C GLN A 73 44.84 -1.58 34.73
N ALA A 74 43.92 -2.50 34.46
CA ALA A 74 43.93 -3.84 35.03
C ALA A 74 45.16 -4.64 34.57
N ILE A 75 45.77 -5.30 35.54
CA ILE A 75 46.86 -6.26 35.35
C ILE A 75 46.40 -7.58 35.97
N VAL A 76 46.51 -8.66 35.20
CA VAL A 76 46.11 -10.01 35.62
C VAL A 76 47.30 -10.92 35.38
N SER A 77 47.80 -11.56 36.44
CA SER A 77 48.99 -12.43 36.39
C SER A 77 50.21 -11.74 35.76
N ASP A 78 50.51 -10.51 36.18
CA ASP A 78 51.62 -9.66 35.69
C ASP A 78 51.52 -9.23 34.21
N VAL A 79 50.41 -9.51 33.53
CA VAL A 79 50.13 -9.09 32.14
C VAL A 79 49.01 -8.06 32.10
N LYS A 80 49.14 -7.02 31.27
CA LYS A 80 48.07 -6.03 31.07
C LYS A 80 46.83 -6.69 30.49
N LEU A 81 45.65 -6.35 31.04
CA LEU A 81 44.38 -6.85 30.51
C LEU A 81 44.18 -6.45 29.04
N ILE A 82 44.44 -5.17 28.75
CA ILE A 82 44.51 -4.62 27.39
C ILE A 82 45.88 -3.96 27.22
N ASP A 83 46.68 -4.46 26.29
CA ASP A 83 47.94 -3.86 25.87
C ASP A 83 47.76 -3.19 24.50
N LEU A 84 47.75 -1.86 24.50
CA LEU A 84 47.60 -1.06 23.28
C LEU A 84 48.87 -0.97 22.44
N GLU A 85 50.03 -1.28 23.01
CA GLU A 85 51.31 -1.29 22.29
C GLU A 85 51.54 -2.65 21.63
N SER A 86 51.09 -3.72 22.28
CA SER A 86 51.20 -5.09 21.78
C SER A 86 49.86 -5.83 21.91
N VAL A 87 48.94 -5.56 20.98
CA VAL A 87 47.55 -6.08 20.96
C VAL A 87 47.47 -7.57 21.29
N THR A 88 48.29 -8.41 20.66
CA THR A 88 48.29 -9.88 20.85
C THR A 88 48.80 -10.35 22.22
N GLN A 89 49.45 -9.47 22.98
CA GLN A 89 49.88 -9.71 24.36
C GLN A 89 48.84 -9.24 25.39
N SER A 90 47.71 -8.68 24.94
CA SER A 90 46.59 -8.36 25.82
C SER A 90 46.07 -9.63 26.48
N ARG A 91 46.05 -9.66 27.81
CA ARG A 91 45.56 -10.84 28.54
C ARG A 91 44.13 -11.20 28.16
N LEU A 92 43.29 -10.20 27.86
CA LEU A 92 41.92 -10.42 27.37
C LEU A 92 41.88 -11.27 26.09
N LEU A 93 42.78 -11.03 25.13
CA LEU A 93 42.82 -11.81 23.89
C LEU A 93 43.33 -13.23 24.12
N GLN A 94 44.34 -13.41 24.97
CA GLN A 94 44.90 -14.72 25.31
C GLN A 94 43.84 -15.66 25.91
N VAL A 95 43.05 -15.15 26.86
CA VAL A 95 42.03 -15.95 27.56
C VAL A 95 40.80 -16.25 26.70
N ILE A 96 40.39 -15.33 25.80
CA ILE A 96 39.25 -15.58 24.89
C ILE A 96 39.60 -16.41 23.67
N GLN A 97 40.87 -16.42 23.27
CA GLN A 97 41.37 -17.28 22.20
C GLN A 97 41.62 -18.71 22.67
N HIS A 98 41.62 -18.93 24.00
CA HIS A 98 42.04 -20.18 24.64
C HIS A 98 43.46 -20.57 24.19
N ALA A 99 44.36 -19.59 24.17
CA ALA A 99 45.72 -19.74 23.62
C ALA A 99 46.73 -20.32 24.63
N GLU A 100 46.42 -20.27 25.93
CA GLU A 100 47.25 -20.77 27.03
C GLU A 100 46.50 -21.78 27.91
N ASP A 101 47.24 -22.64 28.62
CA ASP A 101 46.72 -23.76 29.43
C ASP A 101 46.29 -23.37 30.87
N ASP A 102 46.26 -22.08 31.23
CA ASP A 102 46.03 -21.65 32.62
C ASP A 102 44.58 -21.18 32.91
N VAL A 103 44.02 -20.26 32.13
CA VAL A 103 42.68 -19.68 32.33
C VAL A 103 42.01 -19.39 30.99
N GLN A 104 40.87 -20.04 30.75
CA GLN A 104 40.05 -19.86 29.54
C GLN A 104 38.75 -19.13 29.87
N MET A 105 38.39 -18.14 29.05
CA MET A 105 37.20 -17.30 29.26
C MET A 105 36.42 -17.09 27.95
N PRO A 106 35.09 -17.24 27.92
CA PRO A 106 34.23 -17.76 28.99
C PRO A 106 34.51 -19.23 29.32
N PRO A 107 34.42 -19.65 30.59
CA PRO A 107 34.81 -20.99 31.03
C PRO A 107 33.91 -22.10 30.48
N SER A 108 32.68 -21.77 30.07
CA SER A 108 31.73 -22.72 29.50
C SER A 108 31.98 -23.04 28.02
N SER A 109 32.51 -22.08 27.26
CA SER A 109 32.68 -22.21 25.81
C SER A 109 33.47 -21.03 25.23
N LYS A 110 34.39 -21.32 24.31
CA LYS A 110 35.12 -20.31 23.53
C LYS A 110 34.17 -19.40 22.76
N LEU A 111 34.48 -18.11 22.69
CA LEU A 111 33.73 -17.16 21.86
C LEU A 111 33.85 -17.51 20.36
N PRO A 112 32.83 -17.22 19.54
CA PRO A 112 32.94 -17.33 18.09
C PRO A 112 34.10 -16.49 17.55
N ASP A 113 34.76 -16.97 16.50
CA ASP A 113 35.92 -16.28 15.89
C ASP A 113 35.57 -14.85 15.45
N GLU A 114 34.33 -14.60 15.01
CA GLU A 114 33.84 -13.28 14.66
C GLU A 114 33.83 -12.32 15.87
N SER A 115 33.37 -12.79 17.03
CA SER A 115 33.37 -12.01 18.28
C SER A 115 34.79 -11.71 18.75
N ILE A 116 35.71 -12.68 18.61
CA ILE A 116 37.13 -12.50 18.89
C ILE A 116 37.74 -11.47 17.93
N ALA A 117 37.37 -11.51 16.65
CA ALA A 117 37.82 -10.54 15.65
C ALA A 117 37.34 -9.12 15.97
N VAL A 118 36.08 -8.96 16.42
CA VAL A 118 35.54 -7.66 16.87
C VAL A 118 36.35 -7.10 18.05
N LEU A 119 36.60 -7.92 19.09
CA LEU A 119 37.38 -7.48 20.26
C LEU A 119 38.85 -7.22 19.91
N THR A 120 39.43 -8.02 19.01
CA THR A 120 40.79 -7.82 18.50
C THR A 120 40.90 -6.50 17.73
N ARG A 121 39.95 -6.24 16.83
CA ARG A 121 39.86 -4.99 16.08
C ARG A 121 39.72 -3.80 17.04
N TRP A 122 38.81 -3.89 18.00
CA TRP A 122 38.61 -2.84 19.00
C TRP A 122 39.89 -2.49 19.77
N ILE A 123 40.62 -3.50 20.27
CA ILE A 123 41.89 -3.27 20.96
C ILE A 123 42.92 -2.65 20.01
N SER A 124 43.01 -3.14 18.77
CA SER A 124 43.94 -2.61 17.77
C SER A 124 43.65 -1.16 17.35
N GLU A 125 42.39 -0.73 17.46
CA GLU A 125 41.97 0.65 17.21
C GLU A 125 42.08 1.54 18.46
N GLY A 126 42.84 1.09 19.47
CA GLY A 126 43.13 1.85 20.69
C GLY A 126 42.20 1.57 21.85
N ALA A 127 41.43 0.47 21.80
CA ALA A 127 40.34 0.17 22.73
C ALA A 127 39.45 1.39 22.97
N PHE A 128 39.09 2.07 21.88
CA PHE A 128 38.32 3.30 21.94
C PHE A 128 37.01 3.05 22.68
N TRP A 129 36.78 3.87 23.69
CA TRP A 129 35.63 3.78 24.57
C TRP A 129 35.34 5.23 24.99
N PRO A 130 34.15 5.78 24.68
CA PRO A 130 33.84 7.18 24.97
C PRO A 130 34.05 7.49 26.46
N GLU A 131 34.80 8.55 26.78
CA GLU A 131 35.13 8.96 28.17
C GLU A 131 33.88 9.32 29.01
N THR A 132 32.73 9.53 28.37
CA THR A 132 31.45 9.83 29.02
C THR A 132 30.76 8.61 29.64
N ALA A 133 31.20 7.39 29.38
CA ALA A 133 30.48 6.17 29.76
C ALA A 133 30.57 5.82 31.27
N ASN A 134 30.07 6.68 32.16
CA ASN A 134 29.42 6.22 33.37
C ASN A 134 28.01 5.78 32.95
N LEU A 135 27.87 4.50 32.59
CA LEU A 135 26.64 3.92 32.04
C LEU A 135 25.38 4.25 32.86
N GLU A 136 25.51 4.40 34.17
CA GLU A 136 24.42 4.75 35.07
C GLU A 136 24.11 6.25 35.02
N ALA A 137 25.11 7.13 35.07
CA ALA A 137 24.91 8.56 34.94
C ALA A 137 24.42 8.97 33.53
N ASP A 138 24.91 8.30 32.49
CA ASP A 138 24.45 8.48 31.11
C ASP A 138 23.01 7.99 30.93
N ALA A 139 22.62 6.88 31.57
CA ALA A 139 21.24 6.40 31.56
C ALA A 139 20.30 7.34 32.33
N ILE A 140 20.74 7.89 33.47
CA ILE A 140 20.00 8.88 34.25
C ILE A 140 19.87 10.20 33.47
N GLN A 141 20.96 10.69 32.88
CA GLN A 141 20.95 11.92 32.09
C GLN A 141 20.09 11.76 30.82
N ARG A 142 20.13 10.60 30.15
CA ARG A 142 19.20 10.28 29.06
C ARG A 142 17.76 10.25 29.54
N ALA A 143 17.49 9.59 30.68
CA ALA A 143 16.14 9.56 31.27
C ALA A 143 15.61 10.97 31.61
N GLU A 144 16.46 11.86 32.12
CA GLU A 144 16.11 13.26 32.37
C GLU A 144 15.89 14.06 31.08
N GLN A 145 16.73 13.85 30.05
CA GLN A 145 16.56 14.48 28.73
C GLN A 145 15.26 14.05 28.05
N TRP A 146 14.87 12.78 28.16
CA TRP A 146 13.65 12.27 27.54
C TRP A 146 12.38 12.83 28.19
N ARG A 147 12.38 13.04 29.52
CA ARG A 147 11.29 13.74 30.23
C ARG A 147 11.09 15.18 29.76
N GLN A 148 12.11 15.78 29.15
CA GLN A 148 12.04 17.13 28.59
C GLN A 148 11.58 17.17 27.13
N HIS A 149 11.52 16.02 26.45
CA HIS A 149 11.11 15.94 25.06
C HIS A 149 9.59 16.14 24.92
N TRP A 150 9.17 16.94 23.94
CA TRP A 150 7.78 17.40 23.76
C TRP A 150 6.76 16.26 23.77
N ALA A 151 7.11 15.11 23.19
CA ALA A 151 6.24 13.93 23.08
C ALA A 151 5.91 13.28 24.44
N PHE A 152 6.77 13.43 25.45
CA PHE A 152 6.60 12.84 26.78
C PHE A 152 6.10 13.86 27.82
N GLN A 153 5.76 15.07 27.39
CA GLN A 153 5.13 16.09 28.22
C GLN A 153 3.66 16.23 27.87
N PRO A 154 2.72 16.34 28.83
CA PRO A 154 1.32 16.59 28.53
C PRO A 154 1.13 17.84 27.64
N PRO A 155 0.21 17.84 26.66
CA PRO A 155 -0.04 19.01 25.83
C PRO A 155 -0.59 20.17 26.67
N VAL A 156 -0.13 21.38 26.39
CA VAL A 156 -0.52 22.59 27.14
C VAL A 156 -1.30 23.53 26.22
N MET A 157 -2.41 24.09 26.71
CA MET A 157 -3.18 25.08 25.96
C MET A 157 -2.30 26.32 25.70
N PRO A 158 -2.05 26.73 24.44
CA PRO A 158 -1.31 27.94 24.16
C PRO A 158 -2.05 29.20 24.61
N ASP A 159 -1.35 30.32 24.70
CA ASP A 159 -1.98 31.61 24.99
C ASP A 159 -2.86 32.07 23.82
N LEU A 160 -4.17 32.06 24.02
CA LEU A 160 -5.16 32.46 23.00
C LEU A 160 -5.47 33.97 23.02
N SER A 161 -4.88 34.75 23.93
CA SER A 161 -5.19 36.18 24.09
C SER A 161 -4.84 37.03 22.86
N GLN A 162 -3.95 36.52 22.01
CA GLN A 162 -3.51 37.18 20.78
C GLN A 162 -4.40 36.84 19.57
N ILE A 163 -5.32 35.88 19.71
CA ILE A 163 -6.18 35.43 18.62
C ILE A 163 -7.45 36.28 18.59
N PRO A 164 -7.78 36.97 17.47
CA PRO A 164 -9.02 37.71 17.36
C PRO A 164 -10.25 36.81 17.50
N ASP A 165 -11.30 37.25 18.22
CA ASP A 165 -12.50 36.45 18.50
C ASP A 165 -13.17 35.82 17.26
N ALA A 166 -13.10 36.49 16.11
CA ALA A 166 -13.70 36.02 14.87
C ALA A 166 -12.81 35.08 14.02
N MET A 167 -11.54 34.91 14.43
CA MET A 167 -10.53 34.12 13.72
C MET A 167 -10.53 32.68 14.21
N ASN A 168 -10.44 31.72 13.29
CA ASN A 168 -10.23 30.32 13.65
C ASN A 168 -8.78 30.17 14.17
N PRO A 169 -8.54 29.61 15.37
CA PRO A 169 -7.19 29.46 15.91
C PRO A 169 -6.24 28.66 15.02
N VAL A 170 -6.74 27.73 14.20
CA VAL A 170 -5.91 27.03 13.19
C VAL A 170 -5.23 28.02 12.25
N ASP A 171 -5.98 29.02 11.80
CA ASP A 171 -5.46 30.04 10.88
C ASP A 171 -4.45 30.95 11.53
N TYR A 172 -4.60 31.21 12.84
CA TYR A 172 -3.65 32.00 13.61
C TYR A 172 -2.29 31.32 13.66
N PHE A 173 -2.22 30.07 14.14
CA PHE A 173 -0.94 29.37 14.29
C PHE A 173 -0.22 29.17 12.95
N VAL A 174 -0.96 28.87 11.88
CA VAL A 174 -0.40 28.73 10.53
C VAL A 174 0.12 30.07 10.01
N THR A 175 -0.66 31.14 10.15
CA THR A 175 -0.27 32.47 9.65
C THR A 175 0.91 33.05 10.43
N SER A 176 0.99 32.79 11.73
CA SER A 176 2.14 33.14 12.56
C SER A 176 3.42 32.45 12.07
N LYS A 177 3.37 31.15 11.79
CA LYS A 177 4.53 30.40 11.25
C LYS A 177 4.94 30.83 9.84
N LEU A 178 3.98 31.16 8.98
CA LEU A 178 4.26 31.74 7.67
C LEU A 178 4.96 33.10 7.79
N SER A 179 4.51 33.95 8.71
CA SER A 179 5.07 35.28 8.94
C SER A 179 6.52 35.25 9.43
N GLU A 180 6.88 34.26 10.28
CA GLU A 180 8.28 34.02 10.68
C GLU A 180 9.22 33.78 9.48
N LYS A 181 8.67 33.27 8.37
CA LYS A 181 9.39 32.98 7.13
C LYS A 181 9.12 33.99 6.02
N GLN A 182 8.48 35.11 6.34
CA GLN A 182 8.11 36.16 5.38
C GLN A 182 7.22 35.63 4.23
N LEU A 183 6.44 34.59 4.51
CA LEU A 183 5.43 34.04 3.62
C LEU A 183 4.04 34.53 4.02
N HIS A 184 3.13 34.53 3.04
CA HIS A 184 1.73 34.87 3.26
C HIS A 184 0.82 33.74 2.79
N PRO A 185 -0.38 33.58 3.38
CA PRO A 185 -1.40 32.66 2.91
C PRO A 185 -1.71 32.82 1.41
N SER A 186 -1.97 31.70 0.73
CA SER A 186 -2.54 31.68 -0.62
C SER A 186 -4.02 32.09 -0.59
N PRO A 187 -4.57 32.59 -1.70
CA PRO A 187 -6.00 32.89 -1.78
C PRO A 187 -6.85 31.65 -1.52
N GLY A 188 -8.11 31.84 -1.12
CA GLY A 188 -9.09 30.77 -1.03
C GLY A 188 -9.31 30.07 -2.38
N ALA A 189 -9.57 28.77 -2.36
CA ALA A 189 -9.94 28.02 -3.55
C ALA A 189 -11.29 28.49 -4.10
N ASP A 190 -11.55 28.21 -5.39
CA ASP A 190 -12.88 28.45 -5.94
C ASP A 190 -13.93 27.53 -5.30
N ILE A 191 -15.20 27.93 -5.39
CA ILE A 191 -16.28 27.26 -4.66
C ILE A 191 -16.47 25.80 -5.10
N ARG A 192 -16.18 25.45 -6.37
CA ARG A 192 -16.36 24.10 -6.88
C ARG A 192 -15.27 23.18 -6.34
N THR A 193 -14.03 23.66 -6.28
CA THR A 193 -12.93 22.98 -5.60
C THR A 193 -13.27 22.74 -4.13
N LEU A 194 -13.85 23.72 -3.43
CA LEU A 194 -14.23 23.54 -2.02
C LEU A 194 -15.34 22.50 -1.82
N VAL A 195 -16.37 22.49 -2.65
CA VAL A 195 -17.45 21.49 -2.61
C VAL A 195 -16.87 20.08 -2.79
N ARG A 196 -16.06 19.90 -3.84
CA ARG A 196 -15.39 18.62 -4.15
C ARG A 196 -14.48 18.17 -3.02
N ARG A 197 -13.63 19.07 -2.52
CA ARG A 197 -12.67 18.80 -1.43
C ARG A 197 -13.37 18.36 -0.16
N LEU A 198 -14.41 19.09 0.29
CA LEU A 198 -15.17 18.75 1.49
C LEU A 198 -15.86 17.39 1.35
N SER A 199 -16.51 17.13 0.21
CA SER A 199 -17.18 15.85 -0.03
C SER A 199 -16.20 14.67 0.05
N TYR A 200 -15.10 14.70 -0.72
CA TYR A 200 -14.13 13.60 -0.68
C TYR A 200 -13.40 13.46 0.65
N ALA A 201 -13.06 14.57 1.32
CA ALA A 201 -12.42 14.52 2.62
C ALA A 201 -13.31 13.85 3.67
N LEU A 202 -14.62 14.12 3.65
CA LEU A 202 -15.53 13.69 4.70
C LEU A 202 -16.27 12.38 4.38
N THR A 203 -16.61 12.09 3.13
CA THR A 203 -17.41 10.90 2.73
C THR A 203 -16.67 9.95 1.78
N GLY A 204 -15.59 10.43 1.13
CA GLY A 204 -14.87 9.69 0.09
C GLY A 204 -15.65 9.54 -1.21
N LEU A 205 -16.77 10.25 -1.36
CA LEU A 205 -17.63 10.22 -2.53
C LEU A 205 -17.61 11.58 -3.24
N PRO A 206 -17.81 11.62 -4.56
CA PRO A 206 -18.03 12.89 -5.25
C PRO A 206 -19.30 13.56 -4.72
N PRO A 207 -19.36 14.91 -4.70
CA PRO A 207 -20.54 15.65 -4.27
C PRO A 207 -21.71 15.44 -5.24
N ALA A 208 -22.93 15.76 -4.83
CA ALA A 208 -24.07 15.78 -5.76
C ALA A 208 -23.98 17.00 -6.69
N LEU A 209 -24.50 16.90 -7.92
CA LEU A 209 -24.52 18.06 -8.85
C LEU A 209 -25.22 19.29 -8.24
N GLY A 210 -26.31 19.06 -7.49
CA GLY A 210 -27.05 20.12 -6.80
C GLY A 210 -26.24 20.83 -5.70
N ASP A 211 -25.19 20.21 -5.16
CA ASP A 211 -24.33 20.83 -4.15
C ASP A 211 -23.53 21.99 -4.76
N TYR A 212 -23.03 21.83 -5.99
CA TYR A 212 -22.35 22.90 -6.72
C TYR A 212 -23.29 24.07 -7.00
N ASP A 213 -24.50 23.78 -7.50
CA ASP A 213 -25.51 24.81 -7.78
C ASP A 213 -25.91 25.58 -6.51
N ALA A 214 -26.04 24.88 -5.38
CA ALA A 214 -26.32 25.50 -4.09
C ALA A 214 -25.17 26.39 -3.62
N ALA A 215 -23.93 25.94 -3.79
CA ALA A 215 -22.74 26.68 -3.39
C ALA A 215 -22.54 27.95 -4.23
N GLU A 216 -22.76 27.86 -5.54
CA GLU A 216 -22.65 29.01 -6.46
C GLU A 216 -23.72 30.07 -6.16
N LYS A 217 -24.94 29.67 -5.80
CA LYS A 217 -26.02 30.58 -5.36
C LYS A 217 -25.73 31.24 -4.01
N ALA A 218 -24.98 30.57 -3.13
CA ALA A 218 -24.64 31.06 -1.81
C ALA A 218 -23.48 32.09 -1.79
N ALA A 219 -23.05 32.61 -2.95
CA ALA A 219 -21.88 33.48 -3.09
C ALA A 219 -21.87 34.73 -2.16
N GLY A 220 -23.03 35.19 -1.69
CA GLY A 220 -23.15 36.31 -0.73
C GLY A 220 -22.78 35.97 0.72
N ASP A 221 -22.79 34.69 1.11
CA ASP A 221 -22.40 34.21 2.46
C ASP A 221 -21.74 32.82 2.38
N LYS A 222 -20.57 32.77 1.74
CA LYS A 222 -19.82 31.51 1.52
C LYS A 222 -19.45 30.81 2.83
N LYS A 223 -19.11 31.56 3.88
CA LYS A 223 -18.67 30.99 5.16
C LYS A 223 -19.82 30.26 5.86
N ALA A 224 -21.02 30.84 5.90
CA ALA A 224 -22.18 30.16 6.44
C ALA A 224 -22.53 28.89 5.65
N TRP A 225 -22.48 28.96 4.31
CA TRP A 225 -22.73 27.80 3.46
C TRP A 225 -21.72 26.67 3.69
N ILE A 226 -20.41 26.98 3.75
CA ILE A 226 -19.36 25.99 4.02
C ILE A 226 -19.58 25.28 5.36
N ASN A 227 -19.96 26.03 6.40
CA ASN A 227 -20.28 25.46 7.70
C ASN A 227 -21.47 24.51 7.62
N GLN A 228 -22.56 24.94 6.97
CA GLN A 228 -23.76 24.11 6.80
C GLN A 228 -23.47 22.85 5.99
N TYR A 229 -22.73 22.96 4.89
CA TYR A 229 -22.37 21.83 4.03
C TYR A 229 -21.46 20.84 4.78
N THR A 230 -20.49 21.36 5.55
CA THR A 230 -19.65 20.54 6.44
C THR A 230 -20.50 19.76 7.44
N ASP A 231 -21.47 20.43 8.09
CA ASP A 231 -22.36 19.78 9.05
C ASP A 231 -23.23 18.68 8.41
N GLN A 232 -23.69 18.89 7.18
CA GLN A 232 -24.42 17.87 6.41
C GLN A 232 -23.53 16.66 6.09
N LEU A 233 -22.29 16.88 5.65
CA LEU A 233 -21.36 15.81 5.32
C LEU A 233 -20.91 15.01 6.56
N LEU A 234 -20.70 15.69 7.70
CA LEU A 234 -20.40 15.03 8.97
C LEU A 234 -21.60 14.24 9.54
N ALA A 235 -22.82 14.64 9.22
CA ALA A 235 -24.04 13.92 9.56
C ALA A 235 -24.33 12.74 8.61
N SER A 236 -23.74 12.72 7.41
CA SER A 236 -23.89 11.63 6.45
C SER A 236 -23.34 10.32 7.03
N PRO A 237 -24.04 9.19 6.86
CA PRO A 237 -23.52 7.91 7.32
C PRO A 237 -22.30 7.42 6.52
N HIS A 238 -22.03 8.00 5.35
CA HIS A 238 -20.82 7.75 4.57
C HIS A 238 -19.56 8.35 5.21
N TYR A 239 -19.72 9.26 6.19
CA TYR A 239 -18.62 9.71 7.04
C TYR A 239 -17.94 8.53 7.76
N GLY A 240 -18.73 7.70 8.43
CA GLY A 240 -18.21 6.54 9.15
C GLY A 240 -17.50 5.56 8.22
N GLU A 241 -18.03 5.32 7.02
CA GLU A 241 -17.37 4.47 6.01
C GLU A 241 -16.02 5.06 5.55
N ARG A 242 -15.96 6.38 5.32
CA ARG A 242 -14.71 7.06 4.91
C ARG A 242 -13.64 6.96 5.98
N TRP A 243 -14.00 7.24 7.22
CA TRP A 243 -13.08 7.36 8.35
C TRP A 243 -12.73 6.01 8.97
N ALA A 244 -13.64 5.03 8.92
CA ALA A 244 -13.38 3.66 9.41
C ALA A 244 -12.23 3.00 8.65
N ARG A 245 -12.12 3.23 7.35
CA ARG A 245 -11.00 2.73 6.53
C ARG A 245 -9.64 3.12 7.10
N TYR A 246 -9.47 4.38 7.54
CA TYR A 246 -8.21 4.82 8.13
C TYR A 246 -7.87 4.06 9.42
N TRP A 247 -8.89 3.81 10.25
CA TRP A 247 -8.71 3.00 11.46
C TRP A 247 -8.44 1.52 11.13
N MET A 248 -9.06 0.98 10.09
CA MET A 248 -8.84 -0.41 9.65
C MET A 248 -7.42 -0.65 9.14
N ASP A 249 -6.80 0.34 8.49
CA ASP A 249 -5.39 0.29 8.10
C ASP A 249 -4.47 0.17 9.33
N ILE A 250 -4.75 0.96 10.38
CA ILE A 250 -4.04 0.91 11.66
C ILE A 250 -4.26 -0.44 12.35
N ALA A 251 -5.49 -0.95 12.32
CA ALA A 251 -5.91 -2.19 12.97
C ALA A 251 -5.42 -3.46 12.26
N ARG A 252 -4.77 -3.35 11.10
CA ARG A 252 -4.41 -4.46 10.19
C ARG A 252 -5.60 -5.37 9.88
N TYR A 253 -6.72 -4.76 9.52
CA TYR A 253 -7.97 -5.48 9.21
C TYR A 253 -7.77 -6.53 8.12
N SER A 254 -8.32 -7.73 8.35
CA SER A 254 -8.45 -8.75 7.32
C SER A 254 -9.57 -9.73 7.68
N ASP A 255 -10.23 -10.25 6.65
CA ASP A 255 -11.26 -11.28 6.78
C ASP A 255 -10.66 -12.68 7.01
N THR A 256 -9.32 -12.84 6.92
CA THR A 256 -8.64 -14.14 7.08
C THR A 256 -7.56 -14.10 8.18
N ARG A 257 -7.21 -15.27 8.74
CA ARG A 257 -6.24 -15.49 9.84
C ARG A 257 -4.77 -15.55 9.41
N GLY A 258 -4.52 -15.68 8.12
CA GLY A 258 -3.23 -16.15 7.63
C GLY A 258 -3.11 -17.67 7.61
N TYR A 259 -1.90 -18.18 7.40
CA TYR A 259 -1.66 -19.63 7.34
C TYR A 259 -1.86 -20.26 8.72
N VAL A 260 -2.77 -21.23 8.79
CA VAL A 260 -3.07 -22.05 9.98
C VAL A 260 -3.15 -23.53 9.55
N PHE A 261 -2.58 -24.44 10.33
CA PHE A 261 -2.44 -25.85 9.94
C PHE A 261 -3.74 -26.67 10.03
N THR A 262 -4.56 -26.41 11.04
CA THR A 262 -5.67 -27.29 11.45
C THR A 262 -6.97 -26.55 11.77
N ALA A 263 -7.04 -25.25 11.42
CA ALA A 263 -8.19 -24.40 11.69
C ALA A 263 -8.71 -23.76 10.40
N ASP A 264 -9.97 -23.31 10.43
CA ASP A 264 -10.50 -22.46 9.37
C ASP A 264 -9.63 -21.20 9.22
N ARG A 265 -9.33 -20.83 7.98
CA ARG A 265 -8.56 -19.66 7.60
C ARG A 265 -9.40 -18.39 7.69
N GLU A 266 -10.72 -18.49 7.64
CA GLU A 266 -11.61 -17.33 7.73
C GLU A 266 -11.77 -16.83 9.17
N TYR A 267 -12.00 -15.52 9.29
CA TYR A 267 -12.68 -14.93 10.42
C TYR A 267 -14.14 -14.69 10.03
N PRO A 268 -15.08 -15.61 10.31
CA PRO A 268 -16.47 -15.50 9.83
C PRO A 268 -17.17 -14.19 10.24
N GLU A 269 -16.72 -13.59 11.33
CA GLU A 269 -17.30 -12.39 11.90
C GLU A 269 -16.44 -11.13 11.74
N ALA A 270 -15.31 -11.16 11.02
CA ALA A 270 -14.42 -10.00 10.87
C ALA A 270 -15.17 -8.72 10.47
N TRP A 271 -16.12 -8.85 9.54
CA TRP A 271 -16.95 -7.75 9.08
C TRP A 271 -17.69 -7.03 10.23
N LYS A 272 -18.05 -7.71 11.33
CA LYS A 272 -18.69 -7.08 12.50
C LYS A 272 -17.81 -6.02 13.16
N PHE A 273 -16.48 -6.21 13.17
CA PHE A 273 -15.55 -5.19 13.66
C PHE A 273 -15.57 -3.96 12.75
N ARG A 274 -15.52 -4.13 11.42
CA ARG A 274 -15.68 -3.01 10.48
C ARG A 274 -16.99 -2.26 10.73
N GLU A 275 -18.10 -2.97 10.87
CA GLU A 275 -19.40 -2.36 11.15
C GLU A 275 -19.40 -1.58 12.47
N TRP A 276 -18.78 -2.15 13.51
CA TRP A 276 -18.67 -1.48 14.80
C TRP A 276 -17.87 -0.17 14.69
N VAL A 277 -16.75 -0.18 13.94
CA VAL A 277 -15.94 1.03 13.71
C VAL A 277 -16.75 2.09 12.94
N ILE A 278 -17.41 1.70 11.84
CA ILE A 278 -18.25 2.61 11.04
C ILE A 278 -19.34 3.25 11.90
N ARG A 279 -20.06 2.45 12.69
CA ARG A 279 -21.14 2.93 13.55
C ARG A 279 -20.63 3.84 14.66
N SER A 280 -19.51 3.49 15.30
CA SER A 280 -18.93 4.27 16.39
C SER A 280 -18.47 5.65 15.91
N LEU A 281 -17.85 5.73 14.73
CA LEU A 281 -17.47 7.00 14.12
C LEU A 281 -18.69 7.82 13.69
N ASN A 282 -19.70 7.19 13.10
CA ASN A 282 -20.95 7.89 12.74
C ASN A 282 -21.70 8.44 13.95
N ALA A 283 -21.71 7.70 15.06
CA ALA A 283 -22.28 8.15 16.33
C ALA A 283 -21.42 9.22 17.04
N ASP A 284 -20.23 9.52 16.51
CA ASP A 284 -19.24 10.40 17.12
C ASP A 284 -18.91 9.96 18.56
N MET A 285 -18.73 8.65 18.75
CA MET A 285 -18.32 8.08 20.03
C MET A 285 -17.06 8.80 20.51
N PRO A 286 -17.01 9.24 21.79
CA PRO A 286 -15.81 9.83 22.37
C PRO A 286 -14.61 8.94 22.12
N TYR A 287 -13.53 9.50 21.58
CA TYR A 287 -12.38 8.71 21.15
C TYR A 287 -11.73 7.94 22.31
N ASP A 288 -11.75 8.48 23.53
CA ASP A 288 -11.30 7.78 24.73
C ASP A 288 -12.14 6.51 24.99
N GLU A 289 -13.47 6.59 24.88
CA GLU A 289 -14.38 5.44 24.97
C GLU A 289 -14.14 4.44 23.83
N PHE A 290 -13.98 4.95 22.60
CA PHE A 290 -13.65 4.15 21.45
C PHE A 290 -12.39 3.31 21.70
N LEU A 291 -11.28 3.92 22.15
CA LEU A 291 -10.04 3.21 22.49
C LEU A 291 -10.23 2.20 23.62
N LYS A 292 -10.98 2.55 24.68
CA LYS A 292 -11.24 1.62 25.79
C LYS A 292 -11.95 0.35 25.32
N ARG A 293 -12.94 0.49 24.44
CA ARG A 293 -13.68 -0.66 23.86
C ARG A 293 -12.80 -1.52 22.96
N GLN A 294 -11.83 -0.95 22.25
CA GLN A 294 -10.86 -1.72 21.44
C GLN A 294 -10.04 -2.72 22.29
N ILE A 295 -9.80 -2.41 23.57
CA ILE A 295 -8.92 -3.19 24.46
C ILE A 295 -9.73 -4.08 25.43
N ALA A 296 -10.83 -3.56 25.98
CA ALA A 296 -11.52 -4.13 27.13
C ALA A 296 -13.05 -4.08 27.04
N ALA A 297 -13.65 -4.16 25.84
CA ALA A 297 -15.10 -4.09 25.68
C ALA A 297 -15.88 -5.13 26.51
N ASP A 298 -15.30 -6.29 26.85
CA ASP A 298 -15.91 -7.30 27.71
C ASP A 298 -16.10 -6.83 29.17
N GLN A 299 -15.34 -5.82 29.59
CA GLN A 299 -15.34 -5.27 30.94
C GLN A 299 -16.10 -3.93 31.03
N MET A 300 -16.67 -3.47 29.91
CA MET A 300 -17.37 -2.19 29.81
C MET A 300 -18.89 -2.38 29.75
N PRO A 301 -19.68 -1.32 30.06
CA PRO A 301 -21.13 -1.36 29.89
C PRO A 301 -21.55 -1.78 28.48
N GLY A 302 -22.54 -2.68 28.40
CA GLY A 302 -23.03 -3.27 27.16
C GLY A 302 -22.24 -4.50 26.67
N SER A 303 -21.38 -5.08 27.51
CA SER A 303 -20.61 -6.29 27.17
C SER A 303 -21.44 -7.56 26.94
N ASP A 304 -22.72 -7.53 27.29
CA ASP A 304 -23.72 -8.55 26.96
C ASP A 304 -24.18 -8.48 25.49
N ASP A 305 -23.99 -7.34 24.80
CA ASP A 305 -24.25 -7.20 23.37
C ASP A 305 -23.04 -7.64 22.55
N GLY A 306 -23.21 -8.72 21.77
CA GLY A 306 -22.19 -9.22 20.84
C GLY A 306 -21.71 -8.18 19.82
N ASN A 307 -22.51 -7.15 19.50
CA ASN A 307 -22.08 -6.06 18.64
C ASN A 307 -21.04 -5.16 19.33
N GLN A 308 -21.16 -4.92 20.65
CA GLN A 308 -20.17 -4.13 21.39
C GLN A 308 -18.85 -4.89 21.56
N LEU A 309 -18.93 -6.21 21.74
CA LEU A 309 -17.75 -7.07 21.84
C LEU A 309 -16.92 -7.07 20.55
N ALA A 310 -17.54 -6.83 19.39
CA ALA A 310 -16.85 -6.76 18.11
C ALA A 310 -15.74 -5.69 18.08
N ALA A 311 -15.79 -4.67 18.95
CA ALA A 311 -14.73 -3.68 19.12
C ALA A 311 -13.35 -4.31 19.33
N MET A 312 -13.25 -5.41 20.08
CA MET A 312 -11.97 -6.09 20.33
C MET A 312 -11.40 -6.83 19.12
N GLY A 313 -12.08 -6.77 17.96
CA GLY A 313 -11.50 -7.14 16.67
C GLY A 313 -10.13 -6.50 16.41
N TYR A 314 -9.85 -5.33 16.96
CA TYR A 314 -8.54 -4.68 16.91
C TYR A 314 -7.39 -5.52 17.51
N LEU A 315 -7.67 -6.31 18.54
CA LEU A 315 -6.71 -7.23 19.17
C LEU A 315 -6.77 -8.65 18.59
N THR A 316 -7.93 -9.08 18.06
CA THR A 316 -8.16 -10.49 17.67
C THR A 316 -8.09 -10.77 16.17
N LEU A 317 -8.23 -9.75 15.30
CA LEU A 317 -8.12 -9.88 13.85
C LEU A 317 -6.67 -9.83 13.34
N GLY A 318 -5.68 -9.99 14.21
CA GLY A 318 -4.27 -10.11 13.82
C GLY A 318 -3.94 -11.42 13.09
N ARG A 319 -2.69 -11.52 12.60
CA ARG A 319 -2.16 -12.75 12.01
C ARG A 319 -1.98 -13.80 13.10
N ARG A 320 -2.15 -15.08 12.77
CA ARG A 320 -2.02 -16.17 13.76
C ARG A 320 -0.62 -16.76 13.93
N PHE A 321 0.36 -16.39 13.10
CA PHE A 321 1.77 -16.82 13.25
C PHE A 321 1.94 -18.34 13.53
N LEU A 322 1.25 -19.21 12.79
CA LEU A 322 1.24 -20.66 13.03
C LEU A 322 0.77 -21.06 14.45
N ASN A 323 -0.11 -20.25 15.03
CA ASN A 323 -0.57 -20.30 16.41
C ASN A 323 0.55 -20.09 17.46
N ASN A 324 1.64 -19.39 17.10
CA ASN A 324 2.66 -19.00 18.08
C ASN A 324 2.12 -17.90 19.01
N LYS A 325 1.84 -18.29 20.24
CA LYS A 325 1.34 -17.41 21.30
C LYS A 325 2.20 -16.16 21.51
N HIS A 326 3.53 -16.29 21.48
CA HIS A 326 4.43 -15.18 21.76
C HIS A 326 4.38 -14.11 20.66
N ASP A 327 4.30 -14.55 19.40
CA ASP A 327 4.20 -13.63 18.26
C ASP A 327 2.81 -13.00 18.13
N ILE A 328 1.75 -13.72 18.54
CA ILE A 328 0.40 -13.14 18.65
C ILE A 328 0.36 -12.04 19.72
N ILE A 329 0.98 -12.27 20.89
CA ILE A 329 1.04 -11.25 21.95
C ILE A 329 1.90 -10.06 21.50
N ASP A 330 3.03 -10.31 20.84
CA ASP A 330 3.88 -9.26 20.26
C ASP A 330 3.08 -8.38 19.29
N ASP A 331 2.33 -8.97 18.36
CA ASP A 331 1.43 -8.23 17.45
C ASP A 331 0.35 -7.41 18.17
N ARG A 332 -0.19 -7.89 19.29
CA ARG A 332 -1.16 -7.14 20.12
C ARG A 332 -0.53 -5.95 20.83
N ILE A 333 0.66 -6.13 21.41
CA ILE A 333 1.43 -5.03 22.02
C ILE A 333 1.73 -4.00 20.94
N ASP A 334 2.23 -4.48 19.81
CA ASP A 334 2.67 -3.66 18.70
C ASP A 334 1.56 -2.78 18.13
N VAL A 335 0.40 -3.37 17.78
CA VAL A 335 -0.72 -2.58 17.27
C VAL A 335 -1.20 -1.57 18.30
N THR A 336 -1.25 -1.95 19.58
CA THR A 336 -1.77 -1.08 20.65
C THR A 336 -0.85 0.12 20.84
N ILE A 337 0.46 -0.09 20.93
CA ILE A 337 1.41 0.99 21.19
C ILE A 337 1.66 1.84 19.94
N ARG A 338 1.92 1.25 18.77
CA ARG A 338 2.07 2.05 17.53
C ARG A 338 0.76 2.73 17.14
N GLY A 339 -0.36 2.02 17.25
CA GLY A 339 -1.67 2.50 16.85
C GLY A 339 -2.29 3.52 17.80
N MET A 340 -2.09 3.45 19.11
CA MET A 340 -2.74 4.37 20.05
C MET A 340 -1.78 5.36 20.70
N GLN A 341 -0.50 5.01 20.84
CA GLN A 341 0.50 5.84 21.51
C GLN A 341 1.53 6.44 20.54
N GLY A 342 1.59 5.94 19.31
CA GLY A 342 2.53 6.42 18.31
C GLY A 342 3.99 6.24 18.73
N LEU A 343 4.31 5.12 19.40
CA LEU A 343 5.67 4.77 19.77
C LEU A 343 6.06 3.41 19.19
N THR A 344 7.33 3.26 18.81
CA THR A 344 7.89 1.94 18.48
C THR A 344 8.29 1.21 19.75
N ILE A 345 7.91 -0.07 19.86
CA ILE A 345 8.21 -0.87 21.06
C ILE A 345 8.89 -2.21 20.74
N GLY A 346 8.85 -2.67 19.49
CA GLY A 346 9.34 -4.01 19.12
C GLY A 346 10.78 -4.32 19.51
N CYS A 347 11.69 -3.34 19.52
CA CYS A 347 13.08 -3.55 19.98
C CYS A 347 13.14 -3.98 21.45
N ALA A 348 12.23 -3.48 22.30
CA ALA A 348 12.15 -3.75 23.73
C ALA A 348 11.89 -5.25 24.05
N ARG A 349 11.46 -6.04 23.05
CA ARG A 349 11.28 -7.49 23.17
C ARG A 349 12.58 -8.23 23.49
N CYS A 350 13.71 -7.80 22.93
CA CYS A 350 14.97 -8.53 23.05
C CYS A 350 15.98 -7.85 23.99
N HIS A 351 15.93 -6.53 24.09
CA HIS A 351 16.79 -5.68 24.90
C HIS A 351 16.10 -4.33 25.10
N ASP A 352 16.56 -3.49 26.04
CA ASP A 352 15.99 -2.14 26.21
C ASP A 352 15.99 -1.35 24.90
N HIS A 353 14.92 -0.60 24.63
CA HIS A 353 14.78 0.11 23.38
C HIS A 353 15.99 1.03 23.11
N LYS A 354 16.50 1.01 21.87
CA LYS A 354 17.81 1.59 21.55
C LYS A 354 17.89 3.11 21.79
N PHE A 355 16.78 3.82 21.59
CA PHE A 355 16.73 5.28 21.62
C PHE A 355 15.68 5.81 22.58
N ASP A 356 14.45 5.30 22.50
CA ASP A 356 13.37 5.72 23.38
C ASP A 356 13.47 5.18 24.83
N PRO A 357 12.86 5.87 25.82
CA PRO A 357 12.77 5.50 27.24
C PRO A 357 11.98 4.21 27.56
N ILE A 358 12.08 3.17 26.74
CA ILE A 358 11.26 1.96 26.89
C ILE A 358 12.15 0.77 27.27
N PRO A 359 12.25 0.45 28.58
CA PRO A 359 12.99 -0.73 29.01
C PRO A 359 12.26 -2.02 28.59
N ALA A 360 13.00 -3.12 28.48
CA ALA A 360 12.43 -4.43 28.22
C ALA A 360 11.39 -4.80 29.29
N ALA A 361 11.59 -4.35 30.53
CA ALA A 361 10.63 -4.51 31.62
C ALA A 361 9.23 -3.97 31.27
N ASP A 362 9.13 -2.85 30.56
CA ASP A 362 7.84 -2.25 30.18
C ASP A 362 7.17 -3.06 29.05
N TYR A 363 7.94 -3.54 28.07
CA TYR A 363 7.42 -4.48 27.07
C TYR A 363 6.85 -5.74 27.74
N TYR A 364 7.58 -6.33 28.69
CA TYR A 364 7.13 -7.53 29.39
C TYR A 364 5.98 -7.27 30.39
N SER A 365 5.86 -6.03 30.89
CA SER A 365 4.70 -5.58 31.66
C SER A 365 3.42 -5.65 30.82
N LEU A 366 3.47 -5.16 29.57
CA LEU A 366 2.37 -5.25 28.60
C LEU A 366 2.14 -6.69 28.11
N TYR A 367 3.23 -7.44 27.89
CA TYR A 367 3.14 -8.86 27.57
C TYR A 367 2.33 -9.62 28.62
N GLY A 368 2.55 -9.35 29.91
CA GLY A 368 1.77 -9.95 30.99
C GLY A 368 0.28 -9.61 30.95
N VAL A 369 -0.10 -8.43 30.46
CA VAL A 369 -1.51 -8.06 30.28
C VAL A 369 -2.19 -8.97 29.26
N PHE A 370 -1.58 -9.12 28.08
CA PHE A 370 -2.16 -9.94 27.01
C PHE A 370 -1.97 -11.44 27.24
N ASP A 371 -0.91 -11.88 27.93
CA ASP A 371 -0.76 -13.28 28.35
C ASP A 371 -1.79 -13.65 29.43
N SER A 372 -2.28 -12.69 30.21
CA SER A 372 -3.35 -12.91 31.18
C SER A 372 -4.75 -12.95 30.56
N SER A 373 -4.86 -13.01 29.23
CA SER A 373 -6.12 -13.01 28.49
C SER A 373 -6.21 -14.21 27.52
N ASP A 374 -7.42 -14.73 27.31
CA ASP A 374 -7.71 -15.83 26.37
C ASP A 374 -8.79 -15.43 25.36
N GLU A 375 -8.75 -16.03 24.16
CA GLU A 375 -9.86 -16.00 23.22
C GLU A 375 -10.80 -17.17 23.52
N PRO A 376 -12.10 -16.93 23.79
CA PRO A 376 -12.99 -18.01 24.16
C PRO A 376 -13.36 -18.86 22.93
N GLY A 377 -13.20 -20.19 23.05
CA GLY A 377 -13.34 -21.11 21.91
C GLY A 377 -14.77 -21.48 21.49
N ASN A 378 -15.78 -21.30 22.36
CA ASN A 378 -17.15 -21.83 22.16
C ASN A 378 -18.26 -20.74 22.24
N GLU A 379 -17.90 -19.47 22.10
CA GLU A 379 -18.82 -18.34 22.29
C GLU A 379 -19.44 -17.81 20.99
N PRO A 380 -20.59 -17.12 21.04
CA PRO A 380 -21.26 -16.56 19.87
C PRO A 380 -20.44 -15.52 19.11
N SER A 381 -19.43 -14.88 19.73
CA SER A 381 -18.49 -14.03 19.02
C SER A 381 -17.03 -14.31 19.35
N THR A 382 -16.25 -14.54 18.30
CA THR A 382 -14.81 -14.87 18.37
C THR A 382 -13.91 -13.63 18.41
N LEU A 383 -14.48 -12.43 18.28
CA LEU A 383 -13.70 -11.18 18.20
C LEU A 383 -13.42 -10.56 19.56
N ARG A 384 -13.15 -11.37 20.58
CA ARG A 384 -12.94 -10.88 21.94
C ARG A 384 -11.86 -11.62 22.72
N LEU A 385 -11.31 -10.91 23.69
CA LEU A 385 -10.52 -11.48 24.76
C LEU A 385 -11.34 -11.52 26.05
N VAL A 386 -11.07 -12.50 26.89
CA VAL A 386 -11.58 -12.60 28.26
C VAL A 386 -10.41 -12.79 29.21
N ASP A 387 -10.56 -12.31 30.44
CA ASP A 387 -9.52 -12.46 31.45
C ASP A 387 -9.39 -13.90 31.92
N ARG A 388 -8.14 -14.34 32.12
CA ARG A 388 -7.88 -15.60 32.82
C ARG A 388 -8.31 -15.48 34.28
N GLU A 389 -8.89 -16.56 34.82
CA GLU A 389 -9.19 -16.67 36.25
C GLU A 389 -7.95 -16.44 37.13
N LYS A 390 -6.79 -16.91 36.65
CA LYS A 390 -5.49 -16.69 37.28
C LYS A 390 -4.57 -15.93 36.33
N PRO A 391 -4.41 -14.61 36.53
CA PRO A 391 -3.49 -13.82 35.71
C PRO A 391 -2.05 -14.33 35.80
N VAL A 392 -1.30 -14.13 34.73
CA VAL A 392 0.10 -14.51 34.63
C VAL A 392 0.96 -13.39 35.18
N GLU A 393 1.88 -13.72 36.08
CA GLU A 393 2.95 -12.82 36.47
C GLU A 393 4.08 -12.91 35.42
N PRO A 394 4.33 -11.84 34.64
CA PRO A 394 5.27 -11.93 33.54
C PRO A 394 6.73 -11.91 34.04
N VAL A 395 7.59 -12.51 33.23
CA VAL A 395 9.04 -12.46 33.37
C VAL A 395 9.64 -11.91 32.09
N ILE A 396 10.78 -11.24 32.19
CA ILE A 396 11.54 -10.81 31.02
C ILE A 396 12.07 -12.06 30.31
N PHE A 397 11.84 -12.20 29.00
CA PHE A 397 12.54 -13.21 28.22
C PHE A 397 13.88 -12.62 27.74
N LEU A 398 14.96 -13.19 28.23
CA LEU A 398 16.30 -12.72 27.88
C LEU A 398 16.53 -12.96 26.38
N ARG A 399 16.88 -11.90 25.65
CA ARG A 399 17.01 -11.89 24.18
C ARG A 399 15.72 -12.34 23.46
N GLY A 400 14.56 -12.13 24.08
CA GLY A 400 13.26 -12.51 23.51
C GLY A 400 12.98 -14.01 23.50
N GLN A 401 13.80 -14.85 24.16
CA GLN A 401 13.69 -16.30 24.13
C GLN A 401 12.82 -16.84 25.30
N PRO A 402 11.62 -17.40 25.07
CA PRO A 402 10.72 -17.80 26.15
C PRO A 402 11.28 -18.85 27.13
N GLY A 403 12.23 -19.66 26.66
CA GLY A 403 12.95 -20.65 27.47
C GLY A 403 14.00 -20.05 28.40
N ASN A 404 14.40 -18.79 28.19
CA ASN A 404 15.42 -18.11 28.97
C ASN A 404 14.79 -16.93 29.75
N ARG A 405 14.55 -17.14 31.05
CA ARG A 405 13.76 -16.24 31.89
C ARG A 405 14.67 -15.38 32.76
N GLY A 406 14.45 -14.07 32.73
CA GLY A 406 15.06 -13.08 33.61
C GLY A 406 14.12 -12.69 34.76
N ASP A 407 14.25 -11.44 35.20
CA ASP A 407 13.52 -10.90 36.34
C ASP A 407 11.99 -10.89 36.13
N ARG A 408 11.26 -11.02 37.24
CA ARG A 408 9.80 -10.79 37.27
C ARG A 408 9.53 -9.30 37.14
N VAL A 409 8.50 -8.96 36.38
CA VAL A 409 8.05 -7.57 36.25
C VAL A 409 6.55 -7.50 36.54
N PRO A 410 6.06 -6.45 37.22
CA PRO A 410 4.63 -6.27 37.40
C PRO A 410 3.99 -5.91 36.06
N ARG A 411 2.71 -6.27 35.87
CA ARG A 411 1.91 -5.67 34.80
C ARG A 411 1.70 -4.20 35.13
N ARG A 412 1.95 -3.29 34.19
CA ARG A 412 1.82 -1.84 34.34
C ARG A 412 1.87 -1.16 32.97
N PHE A 413 1.58 0.14 32.95
CA PHE A 413 1.74 0.98 31.76
C PHE A 413 3.21 1.37 31.51
N LEU A 414 3.48 2.02 30.38
CA LEU A 414 4.82 2.48 30.01
C LEU A 414 5.32 3.53 31.00
N SER A 415 6.47 3.27 31.62
CA SER A 415 7.11 4.18 32.57
C SER A 415 7.52 5.50 31.92
N ALA A 416 7.83 5.48 30.63
CA ALA A 416 8.08 6.68 29.82
C ALA A 416 6.91 7.68 29.81
N LEU A 417 5.67 7.19 29.91
CA LEU A 417 4.45 8.01 29.79
C LEU A 417 3.79 8.29 31.13
N ALA A 418 3.92 7.36 32.09
CA ALA A 418 3.24 7.46 33.39
C ALA A 418 4.19 7.48 34.60
N GLY A 419 5.51 7.52 34.39
CA GLY A 419 6.50 7.51 35.46
C GLY A 419 6.40 6.26 36.32
N ASP A 420 6.38 6.44 37.64
CA ASP A 420 6.25 5.36 38.64
C ASP A 420 4.79 4.94 38.85
N ALA A 421 4.06 4.70 37.75
CA ALA A 421 2.67 4.25 37.80
C ALA A 421 2.53 2.93 38.59
N PRO A 422 1.45 2.77 39.37
CA PRO A 422 1.22 1.54 40.13
C PRO A 422 1.05 0.34 39.19
N SER A 423 1.38 -0.84 39.72
CA SER A 423 1.11 -2.10 39.02
C SER A 423 -0.38 -2.35 38.86
N PHE A 424 -0.77 -2.87 37.70
CA PHE A 424 -2.12 -3.34 37.40
C PHE A 424 -2.49 -4.53 38.29
N SER A 425 -3.68 -4.45 38.89
CA SER A 425 -4.12 -5.35 39.94
C SER A 425 -5.45 -6.05 39.63
N VAL A 426 -6.21 -5.59 38.64
CA VAL A 426 -7.55 -6.08 38.33
C VAL A 426 -7.53 -6.98 37.09
N GLY A 427 -7.97 -8.24 37.25
CA GLY A 427 -8.10 -9.18 36.16
C GLY A 427 -6.78 -9.35 35.38
N SER A 428 -6.84 -9.24 34.05
CA SER A 428 -5.68 -9.24 33.16
C SER A 428 -4.87 -7.94 33.20
N GLY A 429 -5.44 -6.84 33.70
CA GLY A 429 -4.92 -5.49 33.57
C GLY A 429 -5.30 -4.79 32.26
N ARG A 430 -6.13 -5.41 31.40
CA ARG A 430 -6.57 -4.81 30.12
C ARG A 430 -7.38 -3.54 30.32
N MET A 431 -8.30 -3.51 31.29
CA MET A 431 -9.08 -2.30 31.57
C MET A 431 -8.19 -1.17 32.15
N GLU A 432 -7.28 -1.49 33.07
CA GLU A 432 -6.32 -0.51 33.61
C GLU A 432 -5.39 0.03 32.50
N LEU A 433 -4.95 -0.83 31.57
CA LEU A 433 -4.19 -0.42 30.38
C LEU A 433 -5.02 0.51 29.48
N ALA A 434 -6.29 0.17 29.26
CA ALA A 434 -7.21 0.95 28.45
C ALA A 434 -7.46 2.35 29.05
N GLU A 435 -7.63 2.42 30.37
CA GLU A 435 -7.77 3.68 31.11
C GLU A 435 -6.48 4.53 31.06
N ALA A 436 -5.31 3.91 31.19
CA ALA A 436 -4.02 4.61 31.09
C ALA A 436 -3.77 5.17 29.68
N ILE A 437 -4.16 4.44 28.64
CA ILE A 437 -4.12 4.91 27.25
C ILE A 437 -5.11 6.06 27.04
N ALA A 438 -6.34 5.93 27.54
CA ALA A 438 -7.40 6.91 27.33
C ALA A 438 -7.37 8.10 28.31
N SER A 439 -6.38 8.16 29.20
CA SER A 439 -6.25 9.23 30.20
C SER A 439 -5.94 10.59 29.56
N THR A 440 -6.51 11.67 30.12
CA THR A 440 -6.16 13.04 29.75
C THR A 440 -4.76 13.45 30.20
N ASP A 441 -4.17 12.71 31.16
CA ASP A 441 -2.78 12.90 31.59
C ASP A 441 -1.78 12.22 30.65
N ASN A 442 -2.26 11.37 29.73
CA ASN A 442 -1.40 10.73 28.75
C ASN A 442 -0.93 11.75 27.69
N PRO A 443 0.39 11.96 27.52
CA PRO A 443 0.91 13.01 26.65
C PRO A 443 0.75 12.73 25.14
N LEU A 444 0.45 11.48 24.75
CA LEU A 444 0.49 11.06 23.35
C LEU A 444 -0.88 10.80 22.73
N THR A 445 -1.84 10.25 23.48
CA THR A 445 -3.11 9.78 22.91
C THR A 445 -3.83 10.85 22.08
N ALA A 446 -4.00 12.05 22.64
CA ALA A 446 -4.65 13.15 21.93
C ALA A 446 -3.82 13.67 20.75
N ARG A 447 -2.49 13.83 20.92
CA ARG A 447 -1.58 14.30 19.85
C ARG A 447 -1.56 13.36 18.66
N VAL A 448 -1.47 12.06 18.93
CA VAL A 448 -1.43 11.01 17.92
C VAL A 448 -2.75 10.95 17.15
N ALA A 449 -3.89 11.04 17.85
CA ALA A 449 -5.21 11.08 17.21
C ALA A 449 -5.37 12.31 16.29
N VAL A 450 -5.10 13.50 16.82
CA VAL A 450 -5.20 14.76 16.09
C VAL A 450 -4.22 14.82 14.91
N ASN A 451 -2.99 14.35 15.08
CA ASN A 451 -2.01 14.31 13.99
C ASN A 451 -2.47 13.43 12.82
N ARG A 452 -3.14 12.31 13.11
CA ARG A 452 -3.72 11.45 12.07
C ARG A 452 -4.93 12.08 11.40
N ILE A 453 -5.84 12.71 12.16
CA ILE A 453 -6.95 13.49 11.59
C ILE A 453 -6.39 14.56 10.64
N TRP A 454 -5.39 15.31 11.09
CA TRP A 454 -4.71 16.32 10.29
C TRP A 454 -4.10 15.73 9.01
N MET A 455 -3.34 14.64 9.14
CA MET A 455 -2.74 13.93 8.01
C MET A 455 -3.78 13.49 6.99
N HIS A 456 -4.91 12.94 7.42
CA HIS A 456 -5.96 12.48 6.51
C HIS A 456 -6.71 13.62 5.82
N LEU A 457 -6.64 14.85 6.35
CA LEU A 457 -7.22 16.05 5.75
C LEU A 457 -6.22 16.75 4.80
N PHE A 458 -4.96 16.89 5.21
CA PHE A 458 -3.91 17.63 4.48
C PHE A 458 -2.94 16.76 3.66
N GLY A 459 -3.04 15.43 3.73
CA GLY A 459 -2.11 14.48 3.09
C GLY A 459 -0.77 14.32 3.82
N ARG A 460 -0.50 15.11 4.86
CA ARG A 460 0.72 15.06 5.68
C ARG A 460 0.41 15.51 7.11
N GLY A 461 0.97 14.83 8.09
CA GLY A 461 0.80 15.18 9.51
C GLY A 461 1.54 16.48 9.89
N LEU A 462 1.21 17.02 11.06
CA LEU A 462 2.05 18.02 11.73
C LEU A 462 3.36 17.38 12.21
N VAL A 463 3.30 16.12 12.60
CA VAL A 463 4.42 15.20 12.80
C VAL A 463 4.41 14.21 11.65
N ASP A 464 5.52 14.10 10.92
CA ASP A 464 5.62 13.33 9.68
C ASP A 464 5.55 11.81 9.86
N SER A 465 5.75 11.33 11.09
CA SER A 465 5.75 9.92 11.49
C SER A 465 4.53 9.61 12.38
N PRO A 466 3.37 9.22 11.80
CA PRO A 466 2.11 9.12 12.53
C PRO A 466 2.07 8.03 13.62
N SER A 467 3.06 7.15 13.66
CA SER A 467 3.18 6.08 14.67
C SER A 467 4.57 6.02 15.32
N ASP A 468 5.37 7.08 15.20
CA ASP A 468 6.65 7.22 15.88
C ASP A 468 6.89 8.67 16.31
N PHE A 469 6.60 8.98 17.57
CA PHE A 469 6.78 10.26 18.24
C PHE A 469 8.00 10.22 19.17
N GLY A 470 8.84 9.18 19.04
CA GLY A 470 10.00 8.94 19.89
C GLY A 470 11.03 10.07 19.85
N VAL A 471 12.10 9.90 20.61
CA VAL A 471 13.13 10.93 20.83
C VAL A 471 13.94 11.29 19.58
N ARG A 472 13.82 10.49 18.51
CA ARG A 472 14.47 10.70 17.22
C ARG A 472 13.56 11.33 16.18
N THR A 473 12.30 11.55 16.52
CA THR A 473 11.33 12.17 15.62
C THR A 473 11.52 13.67 15.60
N ASP A 474 11.51 14.25 14.40
CA ASP A 474 11.54 15.70 14.23
C ASP A 474 10.35 16.34 14.96
N PRO A 475 10.54 17.55 15.54
CA PRO A 475 9.44 18.23 16.20
C PRO A 475 8.29 18.53 15.22
N PRO A 476 7.06 18.71 15.72
CA PRO A 476 5.92 19.07 14.89
C PRO A 476 6.22 20.36 14.09
N SER A 477 5.71 20.45 12.86
CA SER A 477 5.83 21.68 12.05
C SER A 477 5.20 22.89 12.74
N HIS A 478 4.12 22.66 13.49
CA HIS A 478 3.40 23.66 14.28
C HIS A 478 3.12 23.10 15.69
N PRO A 479 4.09 23.20 16.64
CA PRO A 479 3.95 22.57 17.96
C PRO A 479 2.79 23.15 18.77
N GLU A 480 2.61 24.48 18.78
CA GLU A 480 1.48 25.12 19.47
C GLU A 480 0.14 24.73 18.87
N LEU A 481 0.06 24.56 17.54
CA LEU A 481 -1.16 24.10 16.88
C LEU A 481 -1.51 22.65 17.26
N LEU A 482 -0.51 21.76 17.31
CA LEU A 482 -0.70 20.38 17.73
C LEU A 482 -1.20 20.31 19.17
N ASP A 483 -0.58 21.06 20.08
CA ASP A 483 -1.00 21.11 21.48
C ASP A 483 -2.38 21.74 21.65
N TYR A 484 -2.66 22.85 20.96
CA TYR A 484 -3.99 23.48 20.95
C TYR A 484 -5.07 22.48 20.51
N LEU A 485 -4.91 21.82 19.37
CA LEU A 485 -5.89 20.86 18.85
C LEU A 485 -6.02 19.64 19.78
N SER A 486 -4.92 19.18 20.39
CA SER A 486 -4.94 18.05 21.33
C SER A 486 -5.71 18.37 22.60
N VAL A 487 -5.49 19.54 23.19
CA VAL A 487 -6.23 19.97 24.38
C VAL A 487 -7.70 20.23 24.04
N GLN A 488 -7.98 20.89 22.91
CA GLN A 488 -9.35 21.09 22.43
C GLN A 488 -10.08 19.76 22.17
N PHE A 489 -9.38 18.75 21.65
CA PHE A 489 -9.97 17.44 21.40
C PHE A 489 -10.46 16.81 22.70
N MET A 490 -9.64 16.83 23.74
CA MET A 490 -10.00 16.31 25.07
C MET A 490 -11.13 17.13 25.71
N GLN A 491 -11.06 18.48 25.64
CA GLN A 491 -12.07 19.38 26.21
C GLN A 491 -13.43 19.27 25.53
N ASN A 492 -13.46 18.99 24.22
CA ASN A 492 -14.69 18.78 23.44
C ASN A 492 -15.10 17.30 23.43
N ASN A 493 -14.97 16.64 24.59
CA ASN A 493 -15.41 15.25 24.81
C ASN A 493 -14.84 14.24 23.80
N TRP A 494 -13.60 14.44 23.37
CA TRP A 494 -12.92 13.54 22.43
C TRP A 494 -13.67 13.33 21.11
N SER A 495 -14.45 14.34 20.67
CA SER A 495 -15.24 14.29 19.44
C SER A 495 -14.36 14.43 18.19
N ASN A 496 -14.36 13.40 17.35
CA ASN A 496 -13.65 13.44 16.07
C ASN A 496 -14.31 14.47 15.14
N LYS A 497 -15.64 14.48 15.07
CA LYS A 497 -16.38 15.39 14.20
C LYS A 497 -16.14 16.86 14.57
N SER A 498 -16.03 17.18 15.86
CA SER A 498 -15.73 18.54 16.33
C SER A 498 -14.38 19.04 15.83
N ILE A 499 -13.32 18.24 16.00
CA ILE A 499 -11.97 18.61 15.53
C ILE A 499 -11.90 18.67 14.01
N ILE A 500 -12.49 17.70 13.31
CA ILE A 500 -12.56 17.71 11.85
C ILE A 500 -13.27 18.98 11.36
N ARG A 501 -14.44 19.30 11.92
CA ARG A 501 -15.22 20.50 11.59
C ARG A 501 -14.38 21.76 11.78
N GLN A 502 -13.67 21.88 12.90
CA GLN A 502 -12.82 23.03 13.18
C GLN A 502 -11.71 23.19 12.13
N ILE A 503 -11.09 22.08 11.72
CA ILE A 503 -10.01 22.08 10.73
C ILE A 503 -10.56 22.43 9.33
N VAL A 504 -11.61 21.75 8.85
CA VAL A 504 -12.08 21.90 7.47
C VAL A 504 -12.82 23.21 7.20
N THR A 505 -13.21 23.94 8.25
CA THR A 505 -13.80 25.29 8.17
C THR A 505 -12.78 26.41 8.37
N SER A 506 -11.50 26.08 8.57
CA SER A 506 -10.40 27.06 8.65
C SER A 506 -10.05 27.62 7.26
N GLU A 507 -9.61 28.89 7.20
CA GLU A 507 -9.09 29.46 5.96
C GLU A 507 -7.92 28.64 5.40
N THR A 508 -7.12 28.03 6.26
CA THR A 508 -5.99 27.14 5.94
C THR A 508 -6.42 25.96 5.10
N PHE A 509 -7.49 25.25 5.48
CA PHE A 509 -8.02 24.14 4.69
C PHE A 509 -8.71 24.62 3.41
N LEU A 510 -9.25 25.84 3.41
CA LEU A 510 -9.98 26.42 2.28
C LEU A 510 -9.08 27.11 1.24
N ARG A 511 -7.75 27.13 1.41
CA ARG A 511 -6.81 27.74 0.46
C ARG A 511 -6.81 27.03 -0.89
N SER A 512 -6.43 27.74 -1.96
CA SER A 512 -6.08 27.15 -3.24
C SER A 512 -4.91 26.18 -3.07
N SER A 513 -4.84 25.17 -3.94
CA SER A 513 -3.73 24.23 -4.03
C SER A 513 -2.64 24.68 -5.01
N ASP A 514 -2.83 25.83 -5.67
CA ASP A 514 -1.95 26.33 -6.73
C ASP A 514 -0.53 26.59 -6.26
N PRO A 515 0.48 26.17 -7.05
CA PRO A 515 1.87 26.41 -6.71
C PRO A 515 2.19 27.89 -6.74
N ARG A 516 2.97 28.33 -5.75
CA ARG A 516 3.45 29.70 -5.62
C ARG A 516 4.97 29.74 -5.68
N PRO A 517 5.59 30.42 -6.67
CA PRO A 517 7.04 30.43 -6.83
C PRO A 517 7.81 30.96 -5.61
N ASP A 518 7.28 31.97 -4.93
CA ASP A 518 7.89 32.52 -3.71
C ASP A 518 7.90 31.50 -2.57
N ALA A 519 6.77 30.84 -2.33
CA ALA A 519 6.66 29.80 -1.31
C ALA A 519 7.49 28.55 -1.63
N LEU A 520 7.49 28.10 -2.88
CA LEU A 520 8.27 26.92 -3.31
C LEU A 520 9.78 27.08 -3.08
N SER A 521 10.29 28.32 -3.10
CA SER A 521 11.71 28.60 -2.85
C SER A 521 12.11 28.48 -1.37
N VAL A 522 11.14 28.65 -0.45
CA VAL A 522 11.36 28.65 1.01
C VAL A 522 10.91 27.34 1.64
N ASP A 523 9.77 26.80 1.18
CA ASP A 523 9.10 25.62 1.70
C ASP A 523 8.53 24.78 0.53
N PRO A 524 9.41 24.06 -0.20
CA PRO A 524 9.02 23.29 -1.39
C PRO A 524 8.01 22.18 -1.07
N GLU A 525 8.04 21.67 0.16
CA GLU A 525 7.15 20.61 0.62
C GLU A 525 5.82 21.12 1.21
N ASN A 526 5.64 22.45 1.27
CA ASN A 526 4.48 23.11 1.86
C ASN A 526 4.20 22.69 3.33
N ARG A 527 5.27 22.46 4.12
CA ARG A 527 5.17 22.13 5.56
C ARG A 527 4.57 23.26 6.39
N LEU A 528 4.70 24.51 5.95
CA LEU A 528 4.15 25.72 6.57
C LEU A 528 2.73 26.04 6.10
N LEU A 529 2.18 25.23 5.18
CA LEU A 529 0.77 25.28 4.77
C LEU A 529 0.35 26.61 4.16
N CYS A 530 1.24 27.24 3.39
CA CYS A 530 0.91 28.48 2.66
C CYS A 530 -0.24 28.26 1.66
N ARG A 531 -0.44 27.03 1.19
CA ARG A 531 -1.51 26.59 0.28
C ARG A 531 -2.06 25.23 0.75
N MET A 532 -3.16 24.77 0.17
CA MET A 532 -3.62 23.39 0.37
C MET A 532 -2.72 22.42 -0.41
N ASN A 533 -2.50 21.21 0.12
CA ASN A 533 -1.81 20.15 -0.61
C ASN A 533 -2.75 19.53 -1.63
N ARG A 534 -2.27 19.28 -2.85
CA ARG A 534 -3.04 18.55 -3.86
C ARG A 534 -3.20 17.10 -3.41
N ARG A 535 -4.42 16.59 -3.46
CA ARG A 535 -4.70 15.21 -3.06
C ARG A 535 -5.18 14.37 -4.22
N ARG A 536 -4.58 13.19 -4.35
CA ARG A 536 -5.08 12.14 -5.24
C ARG A 536 -6.18 11.36 -4.52
N LEU A 537 -7.17 10.88 -5.28
CA LEU A 537 -8.13 9.93 -4.75
C LEU A 537 -7.42 8.61 -4.41
N ASP A 538 -7.65 8.13 -3.18
CA ASP A 538 -7.26 6.77 -2.80
C ASP A 538 -8.08 5.73 -3.56
N PHE A 539 -7.64 4.47 -3.50
CA PHE A 539 -8.25 3.37 -4.26
C PHE A 539 -9.77 3.29 -4.05
N GLU A 540 -10.22 3.41 -2.80
CA GLU A 540 -11.62 3.33 -2.44
C GLU A 540 -12.42 4.49 -3.04
N ALA A 541 -11.98 5.73 -2.86
CA ALA A 541 -12.66 6.90 -3.41
C ALA A 541 -12.66 6.89 -4.96
N HIS A 542 -11.57 6.45 -5.58
CA HIS A 542 -11.46 6.38 -7.04
C HIS A 542 -12.42 5.33 -7.63
N ARG A 543 -12.41 4.10 -7.11
CA ARG A 543 -13.31 3.04 -7.56
C ARG A 543 -14.78 3.38 -7.29
N ASP A 544 -15.08 3.92 -6.11
CA ASP A 544 -16.44 4.34 -5.75
C ASP A 544 -16.93 5.48 -6.66
N SER A 545 -16.04 6.41 -7.04
CA SER A 545 -16.36 7.47 -8.00
C SER A 545 -16.72 6.89 -9.38
N MET A 546 -15.96 5.92 -9.89
CA MET A 546 -16.28 5.25 -11.16
C MET A 546 -17.66 4.58 -11.13
N LEU A 547 -17.98 3.88 -10.05
CA LEU A 547 -19.30 3.26 -9.86
C LEU A 547 -20.42 4.30 -9.75
N MET A 548 -20.18 5.42 -9.08
CA MET A 548 -21.17 6.48 -8.86
C MET A 548 -21.48 7.23 -10.16
N VAL A 549 -20.46 7.61 -10.95
CA VAL A 549 -20.68 8.25 -12.26
C VAL A 549 -21.27 7.28 -13.28
N ALA A 550 -21.00 5.98 -13.16
CA ALA A 550 -21.68 4.94 -13.92
C ALA A 550 -23.13 4.69 -13.46
N GLY A 551 -23.56 5.26 -12.32
CA GLY A 551 -24.90 5.09 -11.76
C GLY A 551 -25.16 3.67 -11.25
N ARG A 552 -24.10 2.97 -10.84
CA ARG A 552 -24.17 1.57 -10.40
C ARG A 552 -23.92 1.40 -8.92
N LEU A 553 -23.27 2.36 -8.25
CA LEU A 553 -22.85 2.24 -6.85
C LEU A 553 -24.02 1.82 -5.93
N ASP A 554 -23.84 0.71 -5.21
CA ASP A 554 -24.71 0.31 -4.11
C ASP A 554 -24.21 0.99 -2.82
N GLU A 555 -25.00 1.98 -2.38
CA GLU A 555 -24.76 2.79 -1.18
C GLU A 555 -25.31 2.13 0.11
N THR A 556 -25.74 0.86 0.05
CA THR A 556 -26.24 0.14 1.22
C THR A 556 -25.13 -0.04 2.27
N ILE A 557 -25.35 0.60 3.42
CA ILE A 557 -24.41 0.57 4.54
C ILE A 557 -24.47 -0.78 5.26
N GLY A 558 -23.29 -1.35 5.42
CA GLY A 558 -23.01 -2.53 6.20
C GLY A 558 -23.21 -3.84 5.45
N GLY A 559 -23.06 -4.94 6.19
CA GLY A 559 -23.18 -6.30 5.66
C GLY A 559 -21.85 -7.03 5.58
N THR A 560 -21.84 -8.22 4.98
CA THR A 560 -20.62 -9.03 4.85
C THR A 560 -19.69 -8.48 3.77
N SER A 561 -18.39 -8.76 3.90
CA SER A 561 -17.39 -8.39 2.90
C SER A 561 -17.68 -9.05 1.55
N VAL A 562 -17.36 -8.37 0.44
CA VAL A 562 -17.60 -8.83 -0.93
C VAL A 562 -16.30 -8.89 -1.74
N ASP A 563 -16.19 -9.87 -2.65
CA ASP A 563 -15.05 -9.94 -3.56
C ASP A 563 -15.24 -8.97 -4.73
N ILE A 564 -14.57 -7.81 -4.64
CA ILE A 564 -14.60 -6.77 -5.68
C ILE A 564 -13.69 -7.09 -6.88
N THR A 565 -13.02 -8.24 -6.87
CA THR A 565 -12.12 -8.70 -7.94
C THR A 565 -12.67 -9.88 -8.73
N ALA A 566 -13.87 -10.36 -8.36
CA ALA A 566 -14.60 -11.40 -9.08
C ALA A 566 -14.97 -10.97 -10.51
N ALA A 567 -15.25 -11.95 -11.36
CA ALA A 567 -15.63 -11.71 -12.76
C ALA A 567 -16.91 -10.87 -12.90
N ASP A 568 -17.88 -11.07 -12.01
CA ASP A 568 -19.04 -10.21 -11.84
C ASP A 568 -18.79 -9.29 -10.64
N VAL A 569 -18.29 -8.09 -10.92
CA VAL A 569 -17.83 -7.17 -9.88
C VAL A 569 -19.04 -6.58 -9.15
N PRO A 570 -19.22 -6.85 -7.84
CA PRO A 570 -20.32 -6.27 -7.09
C PRO A 570 -20.16 -4.73 -7.05
N PRO A 571 -21.26 -3.97 -7.25
CA PRO A 571 -21.19 -2.52 -7.32
C PRO A 571 -21.11 -1.87 -5.94
N ARG A 572 -20.68 -2.61 -4.92
CA ARG A 572 -20.64 -2.15 -3.53
C ARG A 572 -19.49 -1.17 -3.30
N ARG A 573 -19.65 -0.27 -2.34
CA ARG A 573 -18.55 0.58 -1.85
C ARG A 573 -17.32 -0.24 -1.50
N THR A 574 -16.17 0.28 -1.86
CA THR A 574 -14.89 -0.44 -1.81
C THR A 574 -14.43 -0.72 -0.38
N VAL A 575 -14.91 0.05 0.62
CA VAL A 575 -14.68 -0.24 2.05
C VAL A 575 -15.22 -1.62 2.50
N TYR A 576 -16.16 -2.20 1.75
CA TYR A 576 -16.71 -3.54 1.97
C TYR A 576 -15.95 -4.65 1.22
N ALA A 577 -14.82 -4.32 0.59
CA ALA A 577 -14.00 -5.31 -0.08
C ALA A 577 -13.51 -6.37 0.91
N ARG A 578 -13.53 -7.63 0.47
CA ARG A 578 -12.93 -8.74 1.19
C ARG A 578 -11.41 -8.66 1.12
N ILE A 579 -10.77 -8.69 2.29
CA ILE A 579 -9.32 -8.61 2.46
C ILE A 579 -8.79 -9.97 2.92
N ASP A 580 -8.30 -10.78 1.96
CA ASP A 580 -7.53 -11.99 2.25
C ASP A 580 -6.04 -11.63 2.36
N ARG A 581 -5.49 -11.69 3.57
CA ARG A 581 -4.09 -11.34 3.81
C ARG A 581 -3.08 -12.25 3.10
N GLN A 582 -3.44 -13.49 2.79
CA GLN A 582 -2.52 -14.43 2.14
C GLN A 582 -2.55 -14.34 0.63
N ASN A 583 -3.72 -14.06 0.06
CA ASN A 583 -3.93 -14.02 -1.38
C ASN A 583 -4.41 -12.66 -1.83
N LEU A 584 -3.80 -11.57 -1.33
CA LEU A 584 -4.22 -10.21 -1.64
C LEU A 584 -4.15 -9.96 -3.17
N PRO A 585 -5.30 -9.72 -3.84
CA PRO A 585 -5.33 -9.51 -5.29
C PRO A 585 -4.36 -8.41 -5.75
N GLY A 586 -3.80 -8.59 -6.96
CA GLY A 586 -2.81 -7.66 -7.52
C GLY A 586 -3.30 -6.21 -7.58
N VAL A 587 -4.60 -5.99 -7.83
CA VAL A 587 -5.20 -4.65 -7.88
C VAL A 587 -5.00 -3.85 -6.59
N PHE A 588 -5.15 -4.47 -5.41
CA PHE A 588 -4.97 -3.78 -4.14
C PHE A 588 -3.53 -3.31 -3.95
N ARG A 589 -2.55 -4.14 -4.36
CA ARG A 589 -1.13 -3.78 -4.32
C ARG A 589 -0.79 -2.68 -5.33
N THR A 590 -1.37 -2.73 -6.52
CA THR A 590 -1.17 -1.71 -7.56
C THR A 590 -1.68 -0.35 -7.13
N PHE A 591 -2.73 -0.28 -6.31
CA PHE A 591 -3.34 0.96 -5.82
C PHE A 591 -3.09 1.19 -4.31
N ASP A 592 -1.93 0.75 -3.84
CA ASP A 592 -1.37 1.10 -2.53
C ASP A 592 -2.27 0.81 -1.31
N LEU A 593 -3.08 -0.25 -1.35
CA LEU A 593 -3.83 -0.70 -0.17
C LEU A 593 -2.87 -1.03 0.98
N ALA A 594 -3.26 -0.71 2.21
CA ALA A 594 -2.52 -1.06 3.41
C ALA A 594 -2.24 -2.57 3.50
N ASN A 595 -1.05 -2.93 3.97
CA ASN A 595 -0.67 -4.33 4.17
C ASN A 595 -1.46 -4.92 5.35
N PRO A 596 -2.31 -5.94 5.15
CA PRO A 596 -3.11 -6.54 6.23
C PRO A 596 -2.31 -7.42 7.20
N ASP A 597 -1.02 -7.64 6.97
CA ASP A 597 -0.15 -8.40 7.88
C ASP A 597 0.45 -7.55 9.01
N THR A 598 0.42 -6.21 8.89
CA THR A 598 1.12 -5.31 9.81
C THR A 598 0.34 -4.03 10.02
N HIS A 599 0.50 -3.38 11.18
CA HIS A 599 0.06 -2.01 11.39
C HIS A 599 0.56 -1.07 10.28
N ALA A 600 -0.35 -0.32 9.65
CA ALA A 600 -0.03 0.67 8.62
C ALA A 600 -0.29 2.11 9.13
N PRO A 601 0.76 2.90 9.45
CA PRO A 601 0.58 4.27 9.94
C PRO A 601 0.06 5.23 8.86
N GLN A 602 0.41 4.96 7.61
CA GLN A 602 0.00 5.67 6.41
C GLN A 602 0.20 4.75 5.19
N ARG A 603 -0.54 4.99 4.10
CA ARG A 603 -0.30 4.33 2.81
C ARG A 603 0.72 5.15 2.01
N PHE A 604 1.60 4.47 1.29
CA PHE A 604 2.48 5.15 0.34
C PHE A 604 1.67 5.52 -0.91
N GLU A 605 1.82 6.72 -1.44
CA GLU A 605 1.21 7.07 -2.73
C GLU A 605 2.22 6.81 -3.84
N THR A 606 1.92 5.83 -4.71
CA THR A 606 2.75 5.53 -5.87
C THR A 606 2.08 5.97 -7.16
N THR A 607 2.88 6.49 -8.09
CA THR A 607 2.45 6.81 -9.45
C THR A 607 3.24 5.92 -10.39
N VAL A 608 2.67 4.75 -10.70
CA VAL A 608 3.32 3.71 -11.51
C VAL A 608 2.55 3.43 -12.81
N PRO A 609 3.24 3.10 -13.92
CA PRO A 609 2.59 2.83 -15.21
C PRO A 609 1.51 1.75 -15.15
N GLN A 610 1.62 0.79 -14.23
CA GLN A 610 0.65 -0.29 -14.02
C GLN A 610 -0.74 0.24 -13.63
N GLN A 611 -0.82 1.34 -12.88
CA GLN A 611 -2.11 1.96 -12.52
C GLN A 611 -2.79 2.54 -13.77
N ALA A 612 -2.05 3.24 -14.63
CA ALA A 612 -2.58 3.77 -15.89
C ALA A 612 -2.98 2.65 -16.86
N LEU A 613 -2.15 1.61 -16.99
CA LEU A 613 -2.46 0.43 -17.81
C LEU A 613 -3.70 -0.31 -17.28
N PHE A 614 -3.89 -0.38 -15.96
CA PHE A 614 -5.11 -0.92 -15.36
C PHE A 614 -6.33 -0.08 -15.79
N GLN A 615 -6.26 1.24 -15.66
CA GLN A 615 -7.40 2.09 -16.02
C GLN A 615 -7.74 2.04 -17.52
N TRP A 616 -6.74 1.81 -18.38
CA TRP A 616 -6.95 1.70 -19.82
C TRP A 616 -7.51 0.32 -20.23
N ASN A 617 -7.02 -0.77 -19.64
CA ASN A 617 -7.25 -2.12 -20.15
C ASN A 617 -8.19 -2.98 -19.30
N ASN A 618 -8.52 -2.56 -18.07
CA ASN A 618 -9.30 -3.39 -17.17
C ASN A 618 -10.81 -3.38 -17.51
N SER A 619 -11.42 -4.56 -17.54
CA SER A 619 -12.84 -4.75 -17.88
C SER A 619 -13.78 -4.00 -16.94
N PHE A 620 -13.45 -3.84 -15.66
CA PHE A 620 -14.25 -3.06 -14.72
C PHE A 620 -14.37 -1.59 -15.17
N VAL A 621 -13.25 -0.98 -15.57
CA VAL A 621 -13.21 0.42 -15.99
C VAL A 621 -13.95 0.61 -17.31
N MET A 622 -13.75 -0.31 -18.26
CA MET A 622 -14.50 -0.33 -19.52
C MET A 622 -16.01 -0.43 -19.28
N GLN A 623 -16.45 -1.32 -18.39
CA GLN A 623 -17.87 -1.45 -18.04
C GLN A 623 -18.45 -0.19 -17.37
N GLN A 624 -17.66 0.53 -16.55
CA GLN A 624 -18.11 1.79 -15.95
C GLN A 624 -18.20 2.90 -17.01
N ALA A 625 -17.26 2.93 -17.96
CA ALA A 625 -17.27 3.88 -19.07
C ALA A 625 -18.49 3.66 -19.98
N GLU A 626 -18.79 2.41 -20.36
CA GLU A 626 -20.01 2.07 -21.11
C GLU A 626 -21.28 2.49 -20.36
N ALA A 627 -21.37 2.19 -19.07
CA ALA A 627 -22.52 2.53 -18.25
C ALA A 627 -22.71 4.05 -18.15
N ALA A 628 -21.62 4.81 -17.93
CA ALA A 628 -21.66 6.27 -17.89
C ALA A 628 -22.08 6.87 -19.24
N ALA A 629 -21.56 6.34 -20.36
CA ALA A 629 -21.95 6.77 -21.70
C ALA A 629 -23.44 6.50 -21.98
N ARG A 630 -23.96 5.33 -21.61
CA ARG A 630 -25.38 4.97 -21.78
C ARG A 630 -26.33 5.86 -20.99
N ARG A 631 -25.92 6.30 -19.79
CA ARG A 631 -26.73 7.25 -18.98
C ARG A 631 -27.00 8.56 -19.69
N THR A 632 -26.17 8.94 -20.66
CA THR A 632 -26.34 10.19 -21.43
C THR A 632 -27.21 10.02 -22.67
N GLU A 633 -27.60 8.79 -23.02
CA GLU A 633 -28.39 8.48 -24.23
C GLU A 633 -29.85 8.90 -24.10
N SER A 634 -30.41 8.87 -22.89
CA SER A 634 -31.85 9.00 -22.65
C SER A 634 -32.34 10.44 -22.44
N SER A 635 -31.49 11.45 -22.66
CA SER A 635 -31.84 12.87 -22.40
C SER A 635 -32.45 13.62 -23.61
N GLY A 636 -32.82 12.92 -24.68
CA GLY A 636 -33.52 13.52 -25.83
C GLY A 636 -33.15 12.90 -27.17
N ASP A 637 -33.64 11.68 -27.42
CA ASP A 637 -33.40 10.96 -28.67
C ASP A 637 -34.28 11.50 -29.81
N HIS A 638 -33.87 12.60 -30.47
CA HIS A 638 -34.33 12.99 -31.81
C HIS A 638 -33.15 13.63 -32.59
N GLY A 639 -32.18 12.81 -33.03
CA GLY A 639 -31.33 13.08 -34.20
C GLY A 639 -30.66 14.45 -34.39
N GLY A 640 -30.27 15.18 -33.32
CA GLY A 640 -29.90 16.59 -33.51
C GLY A 640 -28.87 17.27 -32.62
N ASN A 641 -28.33 16.69 -31.54
CA ASN A 641 -27.31 17.45 -30.78
C ASN A 641 -26.29 16.64 -29.99
N ASN A 642 -25.30 16.06 -30.70
CA ASN A 642 -24.11 15.47 -30.08
C ASN A 642 -23.44 16.42 -29.07
N GLU A 643 -23.52 17.75 -29.28
CA GLU A 643 -22.96 18.74 -28.35
C GLU A 643 -23.66 18.72 -26.99
N GLN A 644 -24.99 18.53 -26.94
CA GLN A 644 -25.71 18.41 -25.66
C GLN A 644 -25.34 17.11 -24.94
N ARG A 645 -25.19 16.00 -25.66
CA ARG A 645 -24.75 14.73 -25.07
C ARG A 645 -23.32 14.81 -24.54
N ILE A 646 -22.41 15.50 -25.25
CA ILE A 646 -21.06 15.80 -24.76
C ILE A 646 -21.14 16.59 -23.45
N GLN A 647 -21.92 17.67 -23.40
CA GLN A 647 -22.09 18.47 -22.18
C GLN A 647 -22.61 17.63 -21.01
N GLN A 648 -23.60 16.76 -21.26
CA GLN A 648 -24.15 15.87 -20.24
C GLN A 648 -23.14 14.82 -19.76
N LEU A 649 -22.27 14.34 -20.65
CA LEU A 649 -21.21 13.40 -20.29
C LEU A 649 -20.16 14.05 -19.39
N PHE A 650 -19.73 15.26 -19.71
CA PHE A 650 -18.82 16.05 -18.87
C PHE A 650 -19.46 16.35 -17.49
N LEU A 651 -20.73 16.75 -17.46
CA LEU A 651 -21.46 16.95 -16.21
C LEU A 651 -21.59 15.66 -15.41
N THR A 652 -21.75 14.51 -16.05
CA THR A 652 -21.88 13.22 -15.36
C THR A 652 -20.55 12.76 -14.74
N ILE A 653 -19.43 12.94 -15.44
CA ILE A 653 -18.13 12.39 -15.04
C ILE A 653 -17.27 13.40 -14.29
N LEU A 654 -17.13 14.62 -14.82
CA LEU A 654 -16.30 15.69 -14.24
C LEU A 654 -17.12 16.70 -13.42
N GLN A 655 -18.44 16.55 -13.37
CA GLN A 655 -19.35 17.39 -12.59
C GLN A 655 -19.42 18.86 -13.00
N ARG A 656 -18.81 19.22 -14.13
CA ARG A 656 -18.83 20.55 -14.75
C ARG A 656 -19.16 20.44 -16.24
N PRO A 657 -19.64 21.52 -16.89
CA PRO A 657 -19.78 21.54 -18.35
C PRO A 657 -18.40 21.44 -19.04
N ALA A 658 -18.41 20.92 -20.27
CA ALA A 658 -17.26 20.96 -21.15
C ALA A 658 -16.98 22.40 -21.57
N THR A 659 -15.71 22.80 -21.58
CA THR A 659 -15.29 24.05 -22.21
C THR A 659 -15.53 23.99 -23.73
N GLN A 660 -15.51 25.15 -24.40
CA GLN A 660 -15.71 25.20 -25.84
C GLN A 660 -14.67 24.36 -26.61
N THR A 661 -13.42 24.37 -26.17
CA THR A 661 -12.34 23.57 -26.76
C THR A 661 -12.58 22.08 -26.53
N GLU A 662 -12.85 21.66 -25.30
CA GLU A 662 -13.14 20.25 -24.98
C GLU A 662 -14.36 19.72 -25.74
N ALA A 663 -15.42 20.53 -25.88
CA ALA A 663 -16.59 20.14 -26.65
C ALA A 663 -16.29 19.99 -28.15
N THR A 664 -15.43 20.85 -28.69
CA THR A 664 -14.98 20.79 -30.08
C THR A 664 -14.12 19.55 -30.33
N ASP A 665 -13.16 19.27 -29.45
CA ASP A 665 -12.27 18.12 -29.55
C ASP A 665 -13.03 16.80 -29.38
N ALA A 666 -13.96 16.74 -28.41
CA ALA A 666 -14.83 15.57 -28.21
C ALA A 666 -15.69 15.30 -29.46
N LYS A 667 -16.25 16.34 -30.07
CA LYS A 667 -17.03 16.21 -31.31
C LYS A 667 -16.17 15.70 -32.46
N ALA A 668 -14.98 16.27 -32.66
CA ALA A 668 -14.04 15.83 -33.69
C ALA A 668 -13.63 14.36 -33.52
N PHE A 669 -13.38 13.92 -32.29
CA PHE A 669 -13.12 12.53 -31.97
C PHE A 669 -14.29 11.61 -32.33
N LEU A 670 -15.51 11.96 -31.91
CA LEU A 670 -16.71 11.17 -32.21
C LEU A 670 -16.99 11.06 -33.71
N ASP A 671 -16.80 12.14 -34.46
CA ASP A 671 -17.01 12.19 -35.92
C ASP A 671 -15.94 11.37 -36.67
N GLY A 672 -14.70 11.32 -36.18
CA GLY A 672 -13.58 10.58 -36.78
C GLY A 672 -13.54 9.08 -36.44
N PHE A 673 -14.22 8.66 -35.38
CA PHE A 673 -14.08 7.33 -34.76
C PHE A 673 -14.31 6.15 -35.71
N ALA A 674 -15.34 6.22 -36.55
CA ALA A 674 -15.68 5.12 -37.48
C ALA A 674 -14.55 4.83 -38.49
N SER A 675 -13.78 5.85 -38.88
CA SER A 675 -12.65 5.71 -39.80
C SER A 675 -11.43 5.07 -39.13
N GLU A 676 -11.19 5.37 -37.85
CA GLU A 676 -10.09 4.79 -37.07
C GLU A 676 -10.37 3.33 -36.69
N GLN A 677 -11.61 3.00 -36.30
CA GLN A 677 -11.98 1.64 -35.92
C GLN A 677 -11.89 0.66 -37.11
N ALA A 678 -12.29 1.11 -38.31
CA ALA A 678 -12.12 0.35 -39.54
C ALA A 678 -10.64 0.01 -39.83
N SER A 679 -9.69 0.88 -39.43
CA SER A 679 -8.25 0.62 -39.58
C SER A 679 -7.69 -0.36 -38.53
N ALA A 680 -8.31 -0.46 -37.35
CA ALA A 680 -7.87 -1.32 -36.26
C ALA A 680 -8.24 -2.80 -36.47
N ASP A 681 -9.35 -3.07 -37.17
CA ASP A 681 -9.77 -4.43 -37.56
C ASP A 681 -8.83 -5.10 -38.59
N GLU A 682 -7.87 -4.34 -39.15
CA GLU A 682 -6.87 -4.82 -40.11
C GLU A 682 -5.56 -5.33 -39.48
N ARG A 683 -5.44 -5.40 -38.14
CA ARG A 683 -4.19 -5.77 -37.41
C ARG A 683 -3.73 -7.23 -37.63
N SER A 684 -2.42 -7.45 -37.44
CA SER A 684 -1.72 -8.74 -37.64
C SER A 684 -2.14 -9.84 -36.65
N GLY A 685 -2.04 -11.11 -37.06
CA GLY A 685 -2.33 -12.27 -36.22
C GLY A 685 -3.38 -13.22 -36.81
N TRP A 686 -3.93 -14.09 -35.96
CA TRP A 686 -4.90 -15.13 -36.34
C TRP A 686 -6.31 -14.55 -36.52
N SER A 687 -7.00 -15.00 -37.57
CA SER A 687 -8.44 -14.87 -37.77
C SER A 687 -9.04 -16.22 -38.10
N TYR A 688 -10.26 -16.47 -37.63
CA TYR A 688 -10.95 -17.76 -37.75
C TYR A 688 -12.25 -17.59 -38.52
N GLY A 689 -12.40 -18.35 -39.61
CA GLY A 689 -13.56 -18.20 -40.46
C GLY A 689 -13.76 -19.37 -41.42
N TRP A 690 -14.58 -19.10 -42.42
CA TRP A 690 -14.88 -19.99 -43.51
C TRP A 690 -14.97 -19.20 -44.81
N GLY A 691 -14.87 -19.88 -45.95
CA GLY A 691 -14.89 -19.17 -47.20
C GLY A 691 -14.77 -20.04 -48.44
N ASP A 692 -14.88 -19.37 -49.57
CA ASP A 692 -14.80 -19.95 -50.89
C ASP A 692 -13.36 -20.00 -51.38
N LEU A 693 -12.95 -21.17 -51.86
CA LEU A 693 -11.66 -21.41 -52.47
C LEU A 693 -11.85 -21.78 -53.95
N ASP A 694 -11.31 -20.93 -54.84
CA ASP A 694 -11.21 -21.24 -56.26
C ASP A 694 -10.05 -22.23 -56.49
N GLU A 695 -10.40 -23.45 -56.85
CA GLU A 695 -9.47 -24.55 -57.10
C GLU A 695 -8.54 -24.29 -58.31
N GLY A 696 -8.97 -23.50 -59.29
CA GLY A 696 -8.17 -23.21 -60.49
C GLY A 696 -7.06 -22.20 -60.21
N THR A 697 -7.32 -21.24 -59.32
CA THR A 697 -6.39 -20.14 -59.01
C THR A 697 -5.69 -20.29 -57.66
N ASN A 698 -6.14 -21.22 -56.81
CA ASN A 698 -5.74 -21.33 -55.40
C ASN A 698 -5.89 -20.01 -54.66
N VAL A 699 -6.98 -19.28 -54.93
CA VAL A 699 -7.30 -18.02 -54.25
C VAL A 699 -8.54 -18.22 -53.39
N VAL A 700 -8.44 -17.84 -52.12
CA VAL A 700 -9.61 -17.70 -51.25
C VAL A 700 -10.37 -16.44 -51.68
N THR A 701 -11.44 -16.62 -52.43
CA THR A 701 -12.23 -15.53 -53.05
C THR A 701 -13.16 -14.84 -52.05
N SER A 702 -13.51 -15.54 -50.96
CA SER A 702 -14.27 -14.97 -49.85
C SER A 702 -13.74 -15.50 -48.51
N PHE A 703 -13.82 -14.67 -47.47
CA PHE A 703 -13.52 -15.08 -46.10
C PHE A 703 -14.51 -14.40 -45.17
N ALA A 704 -15.43 -15.19 -44.62
CA ALA A 704 -16.38 -14.77 -43.61
C ALA A 704 -15.91 -15.28 -42.24
N ARG A 705 -15.80 -14.39 -41.25
CA ARG A 705 -15.47 -14.78 -39.88
C ARG A 705 -16.61 -15.58 -39.25
N PHE A 706 -16.25 -16.53 -38.39
CA PHE A 706 -17.24 -17.17 -37.53
C PHE A 706 -17.87 -16.16 -36.58
N GLN A 707 -19.18 -16.27 -36.38
CA GLN A 707 -19.94 -15.30 -35.59
C GLN A 707 -20.19 -15.77 -34.15
N HIS A 708 -20.09 -17.08 -33.87
CA HIS A 708 -20.45 -17.65 -32.58
C HIS A 708 -19.34 -18.52 -32.01
N TYR A 709 -18.97 -18.29 -30.75
CA TYR A 709 -17.99 -19.09 -30.00
C TYR A 709 -18.63 -19.68 -28.76
N GLU A 710 -18.72 -21.00 -28.69
CA GLU A 710 -19.34 -21.70 -27.56
C GLU A 710 -18.61 -23.02 -27.27
N LYS A 711 -18.43 -23.36 -25.99
CA LYS A 711 -17.79 -24.63 -25.56
C LYS A 711 -16.42 -24.91 -26.23
N GLY A 712 -15.63 -23.86 -26.43
CA GLY A 712 -14.27 -23.98 -26.98
C GLY A 712 -14.19 -24.12 -28.51
N ARG A 713 -15.29 -23.88 -29.24
CA ARG A 713 -15.36 -23.94 -30.70
C ARG A 713 -16.02 -22.71 -31.31
N TRP A 714 -15.52 -22.30 -32.46
CA TRP A 714 -16.17 -21.42 -33.41
C TRP A 714 -17.16 -22.21 -34.29
N GLN A 715 -18.32 -21.62 -34.54
CA GLN A 715 -19.40 -22.17 -35.36
C GLN A 715 -20.17 -21.05 -36.08
N GLY A 716 -20.95 -21.42 -37.11
CA GLY A 716 -21.66 -20.48 -37.99
C GLY A 716 -22.67 -19.57 -37.28
N SER A 717 -23.48 -20.15 -36.41
CA SER A 717 -24.53 -19.47 -35.64
C SER A 717 -24.63 -20.04 -34.22
N ASN A 718 -25.57 -19.55 -33.42
CA ASN A 718 -25.86 -20.07 -32.08
C ASN A 718 -26.56 -21.45 -32.08
N GLN A 719 -26.97 -21.95 -33.25
CA GLN A 719 -27.54 -23.29 -33.43
C GLN A 719 -26.48 -24.23 -34.00
N PHE A 720 -26.40 -25.46 -33.48
CA PHE A 720 -25.49 -26.48 -33.98
C PHE A 720 -26.21 -27.82 -34.22
N PRO A 721 -26.15 -28.41 -35.42
CA PRO A 721 -25.50 -27.90 -36.65
C PRO A 721 -26.12 -26.58 -37.14
N ASP A 722 -25.32 -25.78 -37.83
CA ASP A 722 -25.77 -24.53 -38.43
C ASP A 722 -26.78 -24.82 -39.56
N PRO A 723 -27.90 -24.07 -39.67
CA PRO A 723 -28.91 -24.30 -40.71
C PRO A 723 -28.39 -24.17 -42.15
N THR A 724 -27.32 -23.40 -42.36
CA THR A 724 -26.72 -23.12 -43.67
C THR A 724 -25.36 -23.79 -43.83
N LEU A 725 -24.52 -23.72 -42.81
CA LEU A 725 -23.13 -24.19 -42.82
C LEU A 725 -22.96 -25.62 -42.27
N GLY A 726 -24.03 -26.23 -41.76
CA GLY A 726 -24.02 -27.60 -41.26
C GLY A 726 -23.07 -27.79 -40.07
N HIS A 727 -22.17 -28.77 -40.17
CA HIS A 727 -21.24 -29.15 -39.10
C HIS A 727 -19.95 -28.32 -39.07
N LEU A 728 -19.82 -27.31 -39.94
CA LEU A 728 -18.64 -26.48 -40.09
C LEU A 728 -18.26 -25.83 -38.75
N THR A 729 -17.10 -26.23 -38.22
CA THR A 729 -16.61 -25.76 -36.92
C THR A 729 -15.09 -25.67 -36.89
N LEU A 730 -14.59 -24.88 -35.94
CA LEU A 730 -13.17 -24.80 -35.64
C LEU A 730 -12.93 -24.71 -34.14
N ASN A 731 -12.05 -25.55 -33.59
CA ASN A 731 -11.59 -25.51 -32.20
C ASN A 731 -10.06 -25.42 -32.16
N LYS A 732 -9.44 -25.36 -30.97
CA LYS A 732 -7.97 -25.19 -30.86
C LYS A 732 -7.16 -26.23 -31.63
N GLY A 733 -7.58 -27.50 -31.57
CA GLY A 733 -6.85 -28.62 -32.17
C GLY A 733 -7.22 -28.91 -33.62
N GLY A 734 -8.30 -28.33 -34.16
CA GLY A 734 -8.76 -28.62 -35.51
C GLY A 734 -10.20 -28.16 -35.75
N GLY A 735 -11.04 -29.00 -36.32
CA GLY A 735 -12.42 -28.64 -36.64
C GLY A 735 -13.17 -29.70 -37.42
N HIS A 736 -14.22 -29.27 -38.11
CA HIS A 736 -14.95 -30.07 -39.09
C HIS A 736 -15.14 -29.23 -40.33
N THR A 737 -14.82 -29.79 -41.50
CA THR A 737 -14.94 -29.12 -42.80
C THR A 737 -16.40 -28.72 -43.09
N GLY A 738 -16.59 -27.77 -44.01
CA GLY A 738 -17.92 -27.51 -44.57
C GLY A 738 -18.36 -28.58 -45.56
N ASN A 739 -19.54 -28.39 -46.12
CA ASN A 739 -20.18 -29.37 -47.00
C ASN A 739 -19.59 -29.45 -48.41
N ASP A 740 -18.80 -28.45 -48.79
CA ASP A 740 -18.13 -28.34 -50.08
C ASP A 740 -16.94 -27.38 -49.96
N ILE A 741 -16.21 -27.22 -51.06
CA ILE A 741 -15.04 -26.34 -51.15
C ILE A 741 -15.39 -24.84 -51.03
N HIS A 742 -16.63 -24.45 -51.36
CA HIS A 742 -17.10 -23.08 -51.22
C HIS A 742 -17.39 -22.69 -49.76
N HIS A 743 -17.41 -23.69 -48.87
CA HIS A 743 -17.56 -23.55 -47.43
C HIS A 743 -16.36 -24.17 -46.69
N SER A 744 -15.15 -23.89 -47.15
CA SER A 744 -13.94 -24.40 -46.50
C SER A 744 -13.72 -23.76 -45.14
N VAL A 745 -13.17 -24.50 -44.18
CA VAL A 745 -12.73 -23.94 -42.89
C VAL A 745 -11.38 -23.27 -43.08
N ILE A 746 -11.22 -22.04 -42.59
CA ILE A 746 -10.01 -21.24 -42.82
C ILE A 746 -9.48 -20.70 -41.50
N ARG A 747 -8.22 -21.03 -41.18
CA ARG A 747 -7.41 -20.25 -40.25
C ARG A 747 -6.54 -19.30 -41.06
N ARG A 748 -6.72 -17.99 -40.89
CA ARG A 748 -5.94 -16.96 -41.58
C ARG A 748 -4.92 -16.37 -40.63
N TRP A 749 -3.66 -16.24 -41.05
CA TRP A 749 -2.65 -15.50 -40.31
C TRP A 749 -2.12 -14.34 -41.15
N LYS A 750 -2.28 -13.10 -40.67
CA LYS A 750 -1.84 -11.87 -41.36
C LYS A 750 -0.59 -11.28 -40.71
N THR A 751 0.37 -10.81 -41.51
CA THR A 751 1.53 -10.04 -41.02
C THR A 751 1.33 -8.54 -41.20
N ASP A 752 1.83 -7.72 -40.29
CA ASP A 752 1.87 -6.24 -40.39
C ASP A 752 3.20 -5.72 -40.93
N THR A 753 4.22 -6.58 -41.00
CA THR A 753 5.58 -6.23 -41.37
C THR A 753 6.07 -7.19 -42.45
N SER A 754 6.84 -6.69 -43.41
CA SER A 754 7.48 -7.56 -44.39
C SER A 754 8.49 -8.47 -43.70
N CYS A 755 8.31 -9.79 -43.80
CA CYS A 755 9.06 -10.77 -43.03
C CYS A 755 9.20 -12.11 -43.75
N ARG A 756 10.20 -12.89 -43.32
CA ARG A 756 10.37 -14.29 -43.69
C ARG A 756 9.70 -15.18 -42.65
N VAL A 757 8.82 -16.07 -43.08
CA VAL A 757 8.07 -16.97 -42.21
C VAL A 757 8.47 -18.42 -42.45
N THR A 758 8.81 -19.14 -41.38
CA THR A 758 8.89 -20.60 -41.39
C THR A 758 7.57 -21.17 -40.86
N VAL A 759 6.98 -22.11 -41.58
CA VAL A 759 5.74 -22.80 -41.20
C VAL A 759 6.06 -24.25 -40.86
N ARG A 760 5.60 -24.71 -39.70
CA ARG A 760 5.54 -26.14 -39.37
C ARG A 760 4.10 -26.50 -39.09
N SER A 761 3.57 -27.51 -39.77
CA SER A 761 2.19 -27.90 -39.53
C SER A 761 1.96 -29.39 -39.74
N GLN A 762 1.02 -29.95 -38.99
CA GLN A 762 0.62 -31.35 -39.09
C GLN A 762 -0.90 -31.44 -39.16
N LEU A 763 -1.40 -31.91 -40.30
CA LEU A 763 -2.81 -32.17 -40.55
C LEU A 763 -3.10 -33.65 -40.28
N GLY A 764 -4.22 -33.96 -39.64
CA GLY A 764 -4.65 -35.31 -39.36
C GLY A 764 -6.16 -35.50 -39.50
N HIS A 765 -6.55 -36.67 -39.99
CA HIS A 765 -7.93 -37.13 -40.04
C HIS A 765 -8.00 -38.51 -39.36
N PRO A 766 -8.50 -38.60 -38.13
CA PRO A 766 -8.43 -39.83 -37.33
C PRO A 766 -9.57 -40.82 -37.62
N ALA A 767 -10.63 -40.41 -38.32
CA ALA A 767 -11.76 -41.28 -38.60
C ALA A 767 -11.41 -42.28 -39.72
N ALA A 768 -11.84 -43.53 -39.56
CA ALA A 768 -11.76 -44.54 -40.63
C ALA A 768 -12.95 -44.48 -41.59
N GLN A 769 -14.01 -43.77 -41.20
CA GLN A 769 -15.20 -43.48 -42.00
C GLN A 769 -15.01 -42.16 -42.75
N GLY A 770 -15.74 -41.99 -43.86
CA GLY A 770 -15.64 -40.82 -44.73
C GLY A 770 -14.64 -41.04 -45.86
N ASP A 771 -14.24 -39.95 -46.52
CA ASP A 771 -13.17 -39.95 -47.53
C ASP A 771 -11.99 -39.05 -47.17
N GLY A 772 -12.02 -38.44 -45.97
CA GLY A 772 -10.91 -37.69 -45.40
C GLY A 772 -10.87 -36.24 -45.87
N VAL A 773 -9.93 -35.47 -45.29
CA VAL A 773 -9.85 -34.02 -45.51
C VAL A 773 -8.64 -33.64 -46.35
N ARG A 774 -8.76 -32.49 -47.02
CA ARG A 774 -7.65 -31.83 -47.70
C ARG A 774 -7.29 -30.57 -46.93
N GLY A 775 -5.99 -30.35 -46.71
CA GLY A 775 -5.46 -29.12 -46.15
C GLY A 775 -4.53 -28.43 -47.14
N ARG A 776 -4.64 -27.11 -47.27
CA ARG A 776 -3.84 -26.25 -48.15
C ARG A 776 -3.30 -25.03 -47.41
N LEU A 777 -2.05 -24.65 -47.68
CA LEU A 777 -1.43 -23.41 -47.23
C LEU A 777 -1.31 -22.45 -48.41
N ILE A 778 -2.05 -21.35 -48.38
CA ILE A 778 -2.20 -20.43 -49.52
C ILE A 778 -1.82 -19.02 -49.07
N VAL A 779 -0.95 -18.33 -49.81
CA VAL A 779 -0.68 -16.90 -49.58
C VAL A 779 -1.77 -16.07 -50.24
N SER A 780 -2.06 -14.90 -49.67
CA SER A 780 -3.05 -13.92 -50.19
C SER A 780 -2.87 -13.50 -51.66
N ASP A 781 -1.72 -13.77 -52.27
CA ASP A 781 -1.42 -13.53 -53.69
C ASP A 781 -1.63 -14.76 -54.59
N GLY A 782 -2.22 -15.84 -54.06
CA GLY A 782 -2.55 -17.08 -54.78
C GLY A 782 -1.43 -18.14 -54.79
N ARG A 783 -0.27 -17.87 -54.18
CA ARG A 783 0.80 -18.88 -54.09
C ARG A 783 0.40 -20.02 -53.15
N LEU A 784 0.31 -21.24 -53.69
CA LEU A 784 0.20 -22.47 -52.89
C LEU A 784 1.58 -22.84 -52.32
N LEU A 785 1.70 -22.86 -51.00
CA LEU A 785 2.94 -23.21 -50.30
C LEU A 785 3.07 -24.72 -50.04
N GLY A 786 1.94 -25.41 -49.93
CA GLY A 786 1.88 -26.85 -49.76
C GLY A 786 0.46 -27.33 -49.49
N ASP A 787 0.21 -28.61 -49.77
CA ASP A 787 -1.07 -29.27 -49.55
C ASP A 787 -0.88 -30.72 -49.11
N ALA A 788 -1.89 -31.27 -48.45
CA ALA A 788 -1.95 -32.70 -48.14
C ALA A 788 -3.40 -33.19 -48.09
N VAL A 789 -3.58 -34.45 -48.47
CA VAL A 789 -4.83 -35.20 -48.26
C VAL A 789 -4.56 -36.28 -47.23
N VAL A 790 -5.41 -36.32 -46.19
CA VAL A 790 -5.30 -37.31 -45.10
C VAL A 790 -6.63 -38.03 -44.90
N HIS A 791 -6.56 -39.33 -44.68
CA HIS A 791 -7.72 -40.18 -44.40
C HIS A 791 -7.26 -41.34 -43.51
N ASN A 792 -7.79 -41.42 -42.29
CA ASN A 792 -7.28 -42.30 -41.24
C ASN A 792 -5.74 -42.22 -41.10
N SER A 793 -5.20 -41.00 -41.22
CA SER A 793 -3.77 -40.74 -41.32
C SER A 793 -3.43 -39.30 -40.92
N SER A 794 -2.15 -38.96 -40.96
CA SER A 794 -1.67 -37.59 -40.75
C SER A 794 -0.51 -37.29 -41.69
N ALA A 795 -0.33 -36.02 -42.06
CA ALA A 795 0.70 -35.54 -42.96
C ALA A 795 1.23 -34.17 -42.48
N SER A 796 2.53 -33.95 -42.64
CA SER A 796 3.15 -32.64 -42.38
C SER A 796 3.07 -31.76 -43.62
N ILE A 797 2.73 -30.48 -43.44
CA ILE A 797 2.79 -29.45 -44.48
C ILE A 797 3.71 -28.35 -43.96
N ASP A 798 5.02 -28.59 -44.09
CA ASP A 798 6.06 -27.71 -43.59
C ASP A 798 6.59 -26.80 -44.71
N VAL A 799 6.74 -25.51 -44.42
CA VAL A 799 7.30 -24.52 -45.35
C VAL A 799 8.58 -23.97 -44.71
N PRO A 800 9.77 -24.35 -45.21
CA PRO A 800 11.04 -23.91 -44.62
C PRO A 800 11.19 -22.40 -44.54
N SER A 801 10.70 -21.69 -45.57
CA SER A 801 10.76 -20.23 -45.67
C SER A 801 9.80 -19.72 -46.74
N VAL A 802 8.97 -18.72 -46.39
CA VAL A 802 8.19 -17.91 -47.33
C VAL A 802 8.37 -16.42 -47.01
N GLU A 803 8.57 -15.59 -48.04
CA GLU A 803 8.63 -14.14 -47.90
C GLU A 803 7.22 -13.55 -48.05
N LEU A 804 6.82 -12.74 -47.08
CA LEU A 804 5.55 -12.01 -47.06
C LEU A 804 5.80 -10.51 -46.93
N GLN A 805 5.01 -9.71 -47.64
CA GLN A 805 4.96 -8.26 -47.45
C GLN A 805 4.00 -7.88 -46.32
N ALA A 806 4.21 -6.72 -45.72
CA ALA A 806 3.26 -6.12 -44.78
C ALA A 806 1.83 -6.13 -45.36
N GLY A 807 0.88 -6.65 -44.59
CA GLY A 807 -0.52 -6.79 -44.98
C GLY A 807 -0.88 -8.11 -45.68
N GLN A 808 0.09 -8.92 -46.13
CA GLN A 808 -0.18 -10.25 -46.68
C GLN A 808 -0.56 -11.25 -45.59
N TRP A 809 -1.23 -12.33 -45.99
CA TRP A 809 -1.63 -13.42 -45.07
C TRP A 809 -1.37 -14.81 -45.67
N ILE A 810 -1.30 -15.80 -44.79
CA ILE A 810 -1.34 -17.23 -45.11
C ILE A 810 -2.69 -17.79 -44.64
N ASP A 811 -3.43 -18.39 -45.55
CA ASP A 811 -4.64 -19.15 -45.30
C ASP A 811 -4.32 -20.64 -45.16
N PHE A 812 -4.73 -21.21 -44.04
CA PHE A 812 -4.74 -22.64 -43.76
C PHE A 812 -6.16 -23.14 -43.99
N VAL A 813 -6.38 -23.66 -45.19
CA VAL A 813 -7.70 -24.03 -45.70
C VAL A 813 -7.90 -25.53 -45.52
N ALA A 814 -8.93 -25.93 -44.80
CA ALA A 814 -9.37 -27.31 -44.67
C ALA A 814 -10.74 -27.51 -45.35
N ASP A 815 -10.77 -28.34 -46.37
CA ASP A 815 -11.95 -28.63 -47.19
C ASP A 815 -12.28 -30.13 -47.22
N CYS A 816 -13.58 -30.43 -47.37
CA CYS A 816 -14.04 -31.79 -47.56
C CYS A 816 -13.68 -32.29 -48.96
N ARG A 817 -13.73 -33.60 -49.15
CA ARG A 817 -13.53 -34.20 -50.48
C ARG A 817 -14.88 -34.40 -51.18
N ALA A 818 -15.23 -35.63 -51.53
CA ALA A 818 -16.51 -35.93 -52.17
C ALA A 818 -17.69 -35.83 -51.19
N SER A 819 -17.43 -35.89 -49.88
CA SER A 819 -18.43 -35.77 -48.82
C SER A 819 -17.81 -35.10 -47.59
N SER A 820 -18.60 -34.38 -46.80
CA SER A 820 -18.19 -33.87 -45.48
C SER A 820 -18.49 -34.86 -44.35
N ALA A 821 -19.10 -36.02 -44.64
CA ALA A 821 -19.46 -36.99 -43.62
C ALA A 821 -18.21 -37.60 -42.95
N PHE A 822 -18.10 -37.44 -41.63
CA PHE A 822 -16.97 -37.89 -40.80
C PHE A 822 -15.65 -37.12 -41.03
N ASP A 823 -15.71 -35.89 -41.56
CA ASP A 823 -14.55 -35.05 -41.84
C ASP A 823 -14.14 -34.13 -40.68
N SER A 824 -14.17 -34.68 -39.47
CA SER A 824 -13.49 -34.03 -38.35
C SER A 824 -11.97 -34.15 -38.53
N PHE A 825 -11.25 -33.06 -38.37
CA PHE A 825 -9.80 -33.01 -38.56
C PHE A 825 -9.11 -32.37 -37.37
N ASN A 826 -7.82 -32.72 -37.22
CA ASN A 826 -6.90 -32.06 -36.32
C ASN A 826 -5.84 -31.33 -37.16
N TRP A 827 -5.47 -30.10 -36.80
CA TRP A 827 -4.42 -29.36 -37.49
C TRP A 827 -3.65 -28.45 -36.55
N THR A 828 -2.44 -28.87 -36.22
CA THR A 828 -1.50 -28.08 -35.41
C THR A 828 -0.58 -27.29 -36.34
N ILE A 829 -0.40 -26.00 -36.04
CA ILE A 829 0.37 -25.07 -36.88
C ILE A 829 1.25 -24.21 -35.98
N GLN A 830 2.52 -24.09 -36.35
CA GLN A 830 3.49 -23.18 -35.76
C GLN A 830 4.08 -22.27 -36.85
N LEU A 831 4.04 -20.96 -36.61
CA LEU A 831 4.61 -19.95 -37.49
C LEU A 831 5.76 -19.23 -36.78
N VAL A 832 6.88 -19.09 -37.47
CA VAL A 832 8.07 -18.38 -36.97
C VAL A 832 8.44 -17.26 -37.95
N PRO A 833 7.76 -16.11 -37.90
CA PRO A 833 8.17 -14.90 -38.62
C PRO A 833 9.50 -14.35 -38.09
N SER A 834 10.36 -13.93 -39.02
CA SER A 834 11.66 -13.34 -38.76
C SER A 834 11.93 -12.14 -39.67
N VAL A 835 12.62 -11.13 -39.13
CA VAL A 835 13.06 -9.94 -39.86
C VAL A 835 14.57 -9.80 -39.63
N ASN A 836 15.33 -9.69 -40.72
CA ASN A 836 16.80 -9.64 -40.67
C ASN A 836 17.43 -10.81 -39.89
N GLY A 837 16.81 -11.98 -39.91
CA GLY A 837 17.27 -13.18 -39.20
C GLY A 837 16.86 -13.27 -37.73
N ASN A 838 16.23 -12.24 -37.16
CA ASN A 838 15.72 -12.25 -35.79
C ASN A 838 14.25 -12.70 -35.79
N VAL A 839 13.93 -13.69 -34.96
CA VAL A 839 12.54 -14.13 -34.74
C VAL A 839 11.76 -13.03 -34.05
N ILE A 840 10.63 -12.63 -34.63
CA ILE A 840 9.74 -11.61 -34.05
C ILE A 840 8.94 -12.22 -32.89
N ARG A 841 8.18 -13.27 -33.21
CA ARG A 841 7.33 -14.03 -32.30
C ARG A 841 7.07 -15.39 -32.92
N THR A 842 7.02 -16.44 -32.10
CA THR A 842 6.48 -17.74 -32.51
C THR A 842 4.97 -17.75 -32.27
N TRP A 843 4.20 -18.05 -33.31
CA TRP A 843 2.75 -18.25 -33.20
C TRP A 843 2.44 -19.74 -33.19
N ASN A 844 1.49 -20.15 -32.36
CA ASN A 844 1.05 -21.53 -32.21
C ASN A 844 -0.48 -21.59 -32.24
N SER A 845 -1.02 -22.39 -33.16
CA SER A 845 -2.44 -22.41 -33.44
C SER A 845 -3.32 -23.02 -32.35
N GLU A 846 -2.74 -23.68 -31.35
CA GLU A 846 -3.45 -24.18 -30.16
C GLU A 846 -3.31 -23.22 -28.97
N GLN A 847 -2.12 -22.68 -28.73
CA GLN A 847 -1.84 -21.76 -27.62
C GLN A 847 -2.44 -20.37 -27.84
N ASP A 848 -2.44 -19.91 -29.09
CA ASP A 848 -3.00 -18.62 -29.48
C ASP A 848 -4.51 -18.71 -29.80
N PHE A 849 -5.13 -19.90 -29.67
CA PHE A 849 -6.54 -20.10 -30.00
C PHE A 849 -7.47 -19.55 -28.92
N GLY A 850 -8.35 -18.62 -29.29
CA GLY A 850 -9.34 -18.08 -28.37
C GLY A 850 -10.48 -17.35 -29.09
N ARG A 851 -11.39 -16.77 -28.30
CA ARG A 851 -12.15 -15.58 -28.74
C ARG A 851 -11.11 -14.62 -29.28
N GLU A 852 -11.33 -14.02 -30.46
CA GLU A 852 -10.44 -12.97 -30.97
C GLU A 852 -10.01 -12.08 -29.81
N GLN A 853 -8.76 -11.60 -29.79
CA GLN A 853 -8.31 -10.57 -28.85
C GLN A 853 -9.06 -9.23 -29.06
N SER A 854 -10.33 -9.26 -29.50
CA SER A 854 -11.30 -8.23 -29.22
C SER A 854 -11.72 -8.35 -27.75
N GLN A 855 -10.96 -7.66 -26.88
CA GLN A 855 -11.71 -6.82 -25.94
C GLN A 855 -12.74 -6.07 -26.79
N PRO A 856 -14.05 -6.08 -26.46
CA PRO A 856 -14.99 -5.28 -27.22
C PRO A 856 -14.42 -3.87 -27.25
N LEU A 857 -14.04 -3.41 -28.45
CA LEU A 857 -13.57 -2.05 -28.61
C LEU A 857 -14.74 -1.20 -28.13
N LEU A 858 -14.52 -0.47 -27.04
CA LEU A 858 -15.48 0.51 -26.54
C LEU A 858 -15.95 1.34 -27.73
N ASP A 859 -17.26 1.58 -27.84
CA ASP A 859 -17.77 2.51 -28.84
C ASP A 859 -17.24 3.93 -28.61
N ALA A 860 -17.43 4.83 -29.58
CA ALA A 860 -16.90 6.19 -29.51
C ALA A 860 -17.28 6.92 -28.20
N TRP A 861 -18.54 6.77 -27.77
CA TRP A 861 -19.03 7.42 -26.56
C TRP A 861 -18.44 6.82 -25.28
N SER A 862 -18.28 5.51 -25.25
CA SER A 862 -17.68 4.78 -24.13
C SER A 862 -16.18 5.04 -24.05
N GLN A 863 -15.49 5.22 -25.17
CA GLN A 863 -14.08 5.66 -25.17
C GLN A 863 -13.93 7.09 -24.67
N LEU A 864 -14.79 8.02 -25.13
CA LEU A 864 -14.78 9.38 -24.61
C LEU A 864 -15.04 9.39 -23.10
N ALA A 865 -16.02 8.61 -22.62
CA ALA A 865 -16.28 8.45 -21.19
C ALA A 865 -15.06 7.89 -20.43
N GLN A 866 -14.38 6.88 -20.99
CA GLN A 866 -13.16 6.33 -20.41
C GLN A 866 -12.07 7.41 -20.35
N THR A 867 -11.84 8.17 -21.41
CA THR A 867 -10.86 9.27 -21.45
C THR A 867 -11.12 10.28 -20.34
N LEU A 868 -12.38 10.67 -20.10
CA LEU A 868 -12.73 11.58 -19.01
C LEU A 868 -12.41 11.00 -17.62
N MET A 869 -12.68 9.71 -17.41
CA MET A 869 -12.33 9.00 -16.16
C MET A 869 -10.81 8.85 -15.94
N LEU A 870 -10.00 8.98 -16.99
CA LEU A 870 -8.52 8.93 -16.92
C LEU A 870 -7.88 10.30 -16.64
N THR A 871 -8.65 11.38 -16.65
CA THR A 871 -8.12 12.73 -16.44
C THR A 871 -7.64 12.95 -15.02
N ASN A 872 -6.66 13.85 -14.83
CA ASN A 872 -6.27 14.29 -13.50
C ASN A 872 -7.45 14.90 -12.74
N GLU A 873 -8.37 15.59 -13.41
CA GLU A 873 -9.56 16.17 -12.78
C GLU A 873 -10.47 15.10 -12.15
N PHE A 874 -10.58 13.93 -12.78
CA PHE A 874 -11.32 12.81 -12.20
C PHE A 874 -10.56 12.14 -11.04
N VAL A 875 -9.24 12.01 -11.15
CA VAL A 875 -8.40 11.24 -10.22
C VAL A 875 -7.89 12.06 -9.03
N PHE A 876 -7.94 13.40 -9.09
CA PHE A 876 -7.56 14.31 -8.02
C PHE A 876 -8.77 15.03 -7.41
N VAL A 877 -8.59 15.46 -6.16
CA VAL A 877 -9.57 16.23 -5.39
C VAL A 877 -9.51 17.72 -5.72
N ASP A 878 -8.28 18.24 -5.87
CA ASP A 878 -7.92 19.67 -5.96
C ASP A 878 -7.49 20.14 -7.34
#